data_AF-A0A9P9J7M8-F1
#
_entry.id   AF-A0A9P9J7M8-F1
#
_cell.length_a   1.000
_cell.length_b   1.000
_cell.length_c   1.000
_cell.angle_alpha   90.00
_cell.angle_beta   90.00
_cell.angle_gamma   90.00
#
_symmetry.space_group_name_H-M   'P 1'
#
loop_
_entity.id
_entity.type
_entity.pdbx_description
1 polymer ?
#
loop_
_entity_poly.entity_id
_entity_poly.type
_entity_poly.pdbx_seq_one_letter_code
_entity_poly.pdbx_strand_id
1 'polypeptide(L)'
;MSRLRKVLPILSLGSSPSLPSSITSAPDLAWSLVGTGREHLLVELESLYWDGVKAELENIVRTLKVWQQPEYSDVTVEEEDDGHIHGFDTFLSQVSQEARAFAIRYGNMREREEKKKRGTYGYDPYVYPTHINALKDSVADHIAEHSTSKTKAAVRKSIKAVPRLKGIEYRAWTLLQAAGFLDIEKLVEHRPPLGKFGFWKRPAIPQLALSKFDEDYIPRFEPLHCTRPQCNAAIRGSMFVNQDEPGVVCEDCYRNHYYGKESFLKAYKHCVLAESITPEVSRNICHCKDVPHFDGQGRALSLYPVDRNAKHVDSEGVGSIKCSLLKLGEVIALAKYDGLQTVVGVKKPSKHHKAEPRSAPEIGKSKHKFGNKSEAEGLRKVSSWKPKQMRTVEATALHGADRSPASSSTSVATEALADEDIPMFFRKFTEKYPFGNVHMALRVGPLVIENGVSHTKSGALVSLREMPIFHERFPLQSAPERNYAVDGSADRKLWQRKQQADSRKRYKAIMKQVVGAPFSGVLAQDKELEIVRDVLAACKKPFDDPGLPASDQAKLLDSALGPALDKVKTLLGKRVRLYLESISKRLLDRDTKLTWSATDNNCQTFCNSIIDRTLFEPLVNGKMHKEDPEAYPLYSMSFVCPDEGYRQRGVRTKYDVPSGLTEEYLLRFHFGRHDEADIIDTYQEYWHDWGAFGGTLYRNQDLFPWDCTEAYGRYPTRCGDCNLAKHIWAFPFDSWSMASLHLARDRHMYAPATVDQAISAVGTNATPSSWMRNRLTVLSATSILHRVAAAMALTREVRRDTAWLHMISTRPDLDPSLIRVKLGGIHRAQPFSHYFEAGTYSHYFLAPWATWSRPEQKEEYELMRDGRVKLPDVPYASWTGRFSSSGGTPDSYGGFGGTDFVGTNSAVDAAALSFAMASFSDTQFSPVEVEPADADGNCGGGCGSANCGGADCAGDDGGDDGGDGDGGGDGGGGGDGGGGGDGGGGGGGGGCGGCGGCGG
;
A
#
# COMPACT_ATOMS: atom_id res chain seq x y z
N MET A 1 75.64 -46.16 8.57
CA MET A 1 75.81 -44.69 8.55
C MET A 1 74.43 -44.07 8.79
N SER A 2 74.08 -43.74 10.03
CA SER A 2 74.20 -42.40 10.67
C SER A 2 73.12 -41.42 10.14
N ARG A 3 72.01 -41.17 10.88
CA ARG A 3 71.79 -40.12 11.93
C ARG A 3 71.62 -38.69 11.32
N LEU A 4 70.69 -37.78 11.69
CA LEU A 4 69.59 -37.62 12.69
C LEU A 4 68.48 -36.73 12.04
N ARG A 5 67.16 -36.87 12.24
CA ARG A 5 66.25 -36.60 13.39
C ARG A 5 66.11 -35.13 13.88
N LYS A 6 64.83 -34.69 14.06
CA LYS A 6 64.25 -33.42 14.62
C LYS A 6 63.82 -32.39 13.53
N VAL A 7 62.61 -31.78 13.47
CA VAL A 7 61.43 -31.65 14.38
C VAL A 7 60.08 -31.86 13.61
N LEU A 8 58.95 -31.95 14.34
CA LEU A 8 57.57 -32.36 13.97
C LEU A 8 56.66 -31.26 13.29
N PRO A 9 55.40 -31.56 12.88
CA PRO A 9 54.65 -30.84 11.82
C PRO A 9 53.33 -30.14 12.25
N ILE A 10 52.46 -29.86 11.25
CA ILE A 10 51.05 -29.38 11.27
C ILE A 10 50.85 -27.85 11.11
N LEU A 11 50.25 -27.44 9.98
CA LEU A 11 48.94 -26.76 9.95
C LEU A 11 48.41 -26.63 8.51
N SER A 12 47.12 -26.89 8.33
CA SER A 12 46.37 -26.73 7.07
C SER A 12 45.79 -25.32 6.96
N LEU A 13 45.88 -24.72 5.77
CA LEU A 13 45.19 -23.49 5.33
C LEU A 13 45.16 -23.50 3.79
N GLY A 14 44.05 -23.23 3.11
CA GLY A 14 42.67 -23.04 3.56
C GLY A 14 41.72 -23.14 2.36
N SER A 15 40.49 -23.59 2.56
CA SER A 15 39.49 -23.71 1.49
C SER A 15 38.95 -22.34 1.04
N SER A 16 38.72 -22.21 -0.27
CA SER A 16 37.98 -21.07 -0.82
C SER A 16 36.59 -20.97 -0.17
N PRO A 17 36.08 -19.77 0.15
CA PRO A 17 34.77 -19.63 0.78
C PRO A 17 33.66 -20.04 -0.21
N SER A 18 32.92 -21.10 0.14
CA SER A 18 31.71 -21.49 -0.59
C SER A 18 30.62 -20.42 -0.46
N LEU A 19 29.85 -20.23 -1.53
CA LEU A 19 28.63 -19.44 -1.49
C LEU A 19 27.63 -20.09 -0.51
N PRO A 20 26.86 -19.30 0.27
CA PRO A 20 25.86 -19.85 1.17
C PRO A 20 24.75 -20.56 0.37
N SER A 21 24.31 -21.72 0.84
CA SER A 21 23.22 -22.51 0.25
C SER A 21 21.85 -22.26 0.89
N SER A 22 21.78 -21.34 1.86
CA SER A 22 20.57 -20.95 2.60
C SER A 22 20.67 -19.51 3.08
N ILE A 23 19.51 -18.88 3.28
CA ILE A 23 19.34 -17.51 3.83
C ILE A 23 18.70 -17.53 5.23
N THR A 24 17.92 -18.56 5.54
CA THR A 24 17.28 -18.74 6.85
C THR A 24 17.99 -19.83 7.63
N SER A 25 18.61 -19.46 8.76
CA SER A 25 19.20 -20.41 9.71
C SER A 25 18.11 -21.20 10.44
N ALA A 26 18.25 -22.52 10.48
CA ALA A 26 17.44 -23.44 11.26
C ALA A 26 18.35 -24.44 12.02
N PRO A 27 17.89 -25.03 13.13
CA PRO A 27 18.67 -26.04 13.85
C PRO A 27 18.84 -27.33 13.04
N ASP A 28 20.00 -27.97 13.19
CA ASP A 28 20.33 -29.25 12.55
C ASP A 28 19.65 -30.42 13.30
N LEU A 29 18.36 -30.59 13.03
CA LEU A 29 17.52 -31.63 13.61
C LEU A 29 17.38 -32.82 12.65
N ALA A 30 17.22 -34.01 13.22
CA ALA A 30 16.99 -35.23 12.45
C ALA A 30 15.66 -35.18 11.68
N TRP A 31 15.70 -35.71 10.45
CA TRP A 31 14.54 -35.86 9.56
C TRP A 31 14.22 -37.35 9.38
N SER A 32 12.96 -37.75 9.51
CA SER A 32 12.47 -39.05 9.08
C SER A 32 12.00 -39.00 7.63
N LEU A 33 12.29 -40.05 6.85
CA LEU A 33 11.73 -40.21 5.51
C LEU A 33 10.27 -40.66 5.62
N VAL A 34 9.35 -39.96 4.96
CA VAL A 34 7.95 -40.38 4.85
C VAL A 34 7.77 -41.31 3.64
N GLY A 35 8.30 -40.91 2.48
CA GLY A 35 8.20 -41.68 1.25
C GLY A 35 8.49 -40.83 0.01
N THR A 36 7.98 -41.25 -1.16
CA THR A 36 8.03 -40.41 -2.37
C THR A 36 7.02 -39.27 -2.26
N GLY A 37 7.37 -38.08 -2.74
CA GLY A 37 6.43 -36.96 -2.73
C GLY A 37 5.18 -37.21 -3.59
N ARG A 38 5.30 -38.02 -4.65
CA ARG A 38 4.18 -38.36 -5.55
C ARG A 38 3.06 -39.14 -4.87
N GLU A 39 3.41 -39.99 -3.91
CA GLU A 39 2.45 -40.85 -3.19
C GLU A 39 1.95 -40.18 -1.92
N HIS A 40 2.81 -39.46 -1.19
CA HIS A 40 2.50 -38.99 0.16
C HIS A 40 2.19 -37.48 0.28
N LEU A 41 2.71 -36.61 -0.60
CA LEU A 41 2.69 -35.16 -0.36
C LEU A 41 1.26 -34.62 -0.16
N LEU A 42 0.33 -34.94 -1.05
CA LEU A 42 -1.03 -34.41 -0.97
C LEU A 42 -1.74 -34.78 0.34
N VAL A 43 -1.63 -36.04 0.75
CA VAL A 43 -2.29 -36.57 1.97
C VAL A 43 -1.68 -35.96 3.23
N GLU A 44 -0.35 -35.84 3.29
CA GLU A 44 0.34 -35.22 4.42
C GLU A 44 0.07 -33.71 4.51
N LEU A 45 -0.03 -33.01 3.36
CA LEU A 45 -0.41 -31.59 3.32
C LEU A 45 -1.87 -31.38 3.73
N GLU A 46 -2.80 -32.24 3.31
CA GLU A 46 -4.21 -32.16 3.72
C GLU A 46 -4.36 -32.41 5.22
N SER A 47 -3.66 -33.42 5.74
CA SER A 47 -3.59 -33.72 7.17
C SER A 47 -3.05 -32.53 7.98
N LEU A 48 -1.92 -31.94 7.58
CA LEU A 48 -1.35 -30.77 8.23
C LEU A 48 -2.26 -29.54 8.12
N TYR A 49 -2.91 -29.34 6.97
CA TYR A 49 -3.85 -28.24 6.76
C TYR A 49 -5.01 -28.31 7.75
N TRP A 50 -5.63 -29.47 7.94
CA TRP A 50 -6.77 -29.62 8.86
C TRP A 50 -6.38 -29.49 10.33
N ASP A 51 -5.19 -29.94 10.73
CA ASP A 51 -4.65 -29.67 12.06
C ASP A 51 -4.41 -28.16 12.26
N GLY A 52 -3.94 -27.45 11.23
CA GLY A 52 -3.84 -25.99 11.22
C GLY A 52 -5.20 -25.29 11.34
N VAL A 53 -6.23 -25.75 10.64
CA VAL A 53 -7.61 -25.23 10.79
C VAL A 53 -8.13 -25.43 12.21
N LYS A 54 -7.85 -26.58 12.83
CA LYS A 54 -8.24 -26.86 14.22
C LYS A 54 -7.58 -25.91 15.21
N ALA A 55 -6.29 -25.61 15.03
CA ALA A 55 -5.57 -24.61 15.81
C ALA A 55 -6.15 -23.19 15.66
N GLU A 56 -6.53 -22.80 14.43
CA GLU A 56 -7.21 -21.52 14.19
C GLU A 56 -8.58 -21.46 14.88
N LEU A 57 -9.37 -22.55 14.88
CA LEU A 57 -10.63 -22.60 15.61
C LEU A 57 -10.43 -22.50 17.14
N GLU A 58 -9.38 -23.11 17.71
CA GLU A 58 -9.02 -22.92 19.11
C GLU A 58 -8.67 -21.43 19.41
N ASN A 59 -7.87 -20.80 18.55
CA ASN A 59 -7.49 -19.39 18.66
C ASN A 59 -8.72 -18.45 18.66
N ILE A 60 -9.68 -18.71 17.77
CA ILE A 60 -10.94 -17.97 17.68
C ILE A 60 -11.79 -18.18 18.93
N VAL A 61 -11.97 -19.42 19.40
CA VAL A 61 -12.77 -19.74 20.59
C VAL A 61 -12.16 -19.10 21.85
N ARG A 62 -10.84 -19.13 22.02
CA ARG A 62 -10.14 -18.43 23.12
C ARG A 62 -10.34 -16.92 23.05
N THR A 63 -10.17 -16.32 21.87
CA THR A 63 -10.40 -14.89 21.63
C THR A 63 -11.82 -14.46 22.00
N LEU A 64 -12.83 -15.16 21.47
CA LEU A 64 -14.25 -14.88 21.74
C LEU A 64 -14.59 -15.04 23.22
N LYS A 65 -13.95 -15.98 23.91
CA LYS A 65 -14.17 -16.18 25.35
C LYS A 65 -13.61 -15.03 26.18
N VAL A 66 -12.43 -14.50 25.84
CA VAL A 66 -11.90 -13.26 26.44
C VAL A 66 -12.85 -12.09 26.18
N TRP A 67 -13.29 -11.88 24.94
CA TRP A 67 -14.21 -10.79 24.57
C TRP A 67 -15.63 -10.88 25.16
N GLN A 68 -15.97 -11.98 25.83
CA GLN A 68 -17.22 -12.16 26.58
C GLN A 68 -17.04 -11.94 28.10
N GLN A 69 -15.83 -11.65 28.58
CA GLN A 69 -15.61 -11.27 29.98
C GLN A 69 -16.19 -9.87 30.26
N PRO A 70 -16.61 -9.55 31.49
CA PRO A 70 -17.26 -8.28 31.83
C PRO A 70 -16.45 -7.04 31.44
N GLU A 71 -15.12 -7.11 31.53
CA GLU A 71 -14.20 -6.01 31.17
C GLU A 71 -14.29 -5.58 29.69
N TYR A 72 -14.88 -6.41 28.83
CA TYR A 72 -14.99 -6.23 27.39
C TYR A 72 -16.43 -6.07 26.89
N SER A 73 -17.44 -6.24 27.75
CA SER A 73 -18.86 -6.27 27.33
C SER A 73 -19.32 -4.97 26.68
N ASP A 74 -18.81 -3.83 27.15
CA ASP A 74 -19.21 -2.49 26.68
C ASP A 74 -18.36 -1.98 25.50
N VAL A 75 -17.44 -2.80 24.97
CA VAL A 75 -16.58 -2.39 23.85
C VAL A 75 -17.39 -2.34 22.56
N THR A 76 -17.66 -1.13 22.08
CA THR A 76 -18.29 -0.82 20.79
C THR A 76 -17.31 -0.17 19.81
N VAL A 77 -17.58 -0.37 18.52
CA VAL A 77 -16.84 0.12 17.35
C VAL A 77 -17.87 0.57 16.31
N GLU A 78 -17.87 1.85 15.96
CA GLU A 78 -18.89 2.43 15.06
C GLU A 78 -18.90 1.75 13.68
N GLU A 79 -17.73 1.29 13.24
CA GLU A 79 -17.51 0.63 11.96
C GLU A 79 -18.11 -0.79 11.87
N GLU A 80 -18.49 -1.42 13.00
CA GLU A 80 -19.25 -2.69 12.98
C GLU A 80 -20.69 -2.45 12.48
N ASP A 81 -21.28 -1.29 12.83
CA ASP A 81 -22.66 -0.89 12.50
C ASP A 81 -22.77 0.05 11.29
N ASP A 82 -21.67 0.60 10.75
CA ASP A 82 -21.70 1.43 9.54
C ASP A 82 -22.18 0.62 8.32
N GLY A 83 -23.30 1.06 7.71
CA GLY A 83 -23.89 0.46 6.52
C GLY A 83 -23.47 1.13 5.20
N HIS A 84 -22.77 2.27 5.28
CA HIS A 84 -22.49 3.16 4.15
C HIS A 84 -21.18 2.82 3.45
N ILE A 85 -21.12 1.61 2.90
CA ILE A 85 -19.94 1.11 2.18
C ILE A 85 -19.84 1.78 0.80
N HIS A 86 -18.76 2.54 0.59
CA HIS A 86 -18.47 3.28 -0.65
C HIS A 86 -16.96 3.40 -0.89
N GLY A 87 -16.55 4.12 -1.95
CA GLY A 87 -15.14 4.34 -2.32
C GLY A 87 -14.57 3.33 -3.33
N PHE A 88 -15.18 2.15 -3.47
CA PHE A 88 -14.79 1.11 -4.43
C PHE A 88 -15.03 1.49 -5.91
N ASP A 89 -15.69 2.62 -6.17
CA ASP A 89 -16.04 3.09 -7.51
C ASP A 89 -14.82 3.37 -8.40
N THR A 90 -13.72 3.87 -7.82
CA THR A 90 -12.47 4.09 -8.56
C THR A 90 -11.83 2.76 -8.93
N PHE A 91 -11.77 1.79 -8.02
CA PHE A 91 -11.29 0.44 -8.32
C PHE A 91 -12.10 -0.23 -9.45
N LEU A 92 -13.44 -0.22 -9.37
CA LEU A 92 -14.30 -0.74 -10.46
C LEU A 92 -13.99 -0.07 -11.81
N SER A 93 -13.75 1.24 -11.82
CA SER A 93 -13.42 2.00 -13.04
C SER A 93 -12.04 1.62 -13.61
N GLN A 94 -11.11 1.12 -12.79
CA GLN A 94 -9.78 0.69 -13.24
C GLN A 94 -9.80 -0.73 -13.84
N VAL A 95 -10.68 -1.61 -13.35
CA VAL A 95 -10.76 -3.02 -13.75
C VAL A 95 -11.79 -3.32 -14.85
N SER A 96 -12.73 -2.41 -15.11
CA SER A 96 -13.77 -2.58 -16.15
C SER A 96 -13.24 -2.30 -17.56
N GLN A 97 -13.61 -3.15 -18.52
CA GLN A 97 -13.13 -3.11 -19.91
C GLN A 97 -13.43 -1.78 -20.61
N GLU A 98 -14.68 -1.31 -20.52
CA GLU A 98 -15.13 -0.10 -21.22
C GLU A 98 -14.49 1.15 -20.63
N ALA A 99 -14.37 1.22 -19.30
CA ALA A 99 -13.68 2.29 -18.60
C ALA A 99 -12.17 2.32 -18.93
N ARG A 100 -11.53 1.16 -19.11
CA ARG A 100 -10.13 1.11 -19.56
C ARG A 100 -9.98 1.49 -21.04
N ALA A 101 -10.92 1.11 -21.90
CA ALA A 101 -10.94 1.56 -23.29
C ALA A 101 -11.10 3.08 -23.40
N PHE A 102 -11.98 3.68 -22.60
CA PHE A 102 -12.10 5.13 -22.43
C PHE A 102 -10.78 5.77 -21.98
N ALA A 103 -10.14 5.24 -20.93
CA ALA A 103 -8.88 5.77 -20.40
C ALA A 103 -7.76 5.81 -21.47
N ILE A 104 -7.69 4.77 -22.32
CA ILE A 104 -6.73 4.70 -23.43
C ILE A 104 -7.05 5.74 -24.52
N ARG A 105 -8.33 5.89 -24.93
CA ARG A 105 -8.74 6.94 -25.89
C ARG A 105 -8.39 8.33 -25.37
N TYR A 106 -8.77 8.61 -24.12
CA TYR A 106 -8.53 9.89 -23.45
C TYR A 106 -7.03 10.23 -23.35
N GLY A 107 -6.18 9.26 -22.96
CA GLY A 107 -4.73 9.43 -22.93
C GLY A 107 -4.12 9.73 -24.31
N ASN A 108 -4.56 9.01 -25.35
CA ASN A 108 -4.11 9.23 -26.73
C ASN A 108 -4.54 10.59 -27.27
N MET A 109 -5.77 11.03 -26.98
CA MET A 109 -6.28 12.35 -27.32
C MET A 109 -5.43 13.44 -26.66
N ARG A 110 -5.21 13.35 -25.35
CA ARG A 110 -4.45 14.33 -24.58
C ARG A 110 -2.97 14.40 -25.02
N GLU A 111 -2.36 13.28 -25.37
CA GLU A 111 -0.98 13.27 -25.91
C GLU A 111 -0.87 14.00 -27.25
N ARG A 112 -1.89 13.91 -28.12
CA ARG A 112 -1.95 14.68 -29.37
C ARG A 112 -2.09 16.18 -29.09
N GLU A 113 -2.91 16.58 -28.13
CA GLU A 113 -3.08 17.99 -27.76
C GLU A 113 -1.78 18.61 -27.22
N GLU A 114 -1.08 17.92 -26.33
CA GLU A 114 0.17 18.43 -25.75
C GLU A 114 1.32 18.47 -26.78
N LYS A 115 1.39 17.51 -27.70
CA LYS A 115 2.31 17.57 -28.85
C LYS A 115 2.00 18.73 -29.81
N LYS A 116 0.72 19.06 -30.01
CA LYS A 116 0.29 20.25 -30.77
C LYS A 116 0.72 21.55 -30.09
N LYS A 117 0.47 21.71 -28.78
CA LYS A 117 0.88 22.89 -27.99
C LYS A 117 2.40 23.16 -28.05
N ARG A 118 3.21 22.11 -28.22
CA ARG A 118 4.68 22.18 -28.28
C ARG A 118 5.27 22.39 -29.68
N GLY A 119 4.43 22.52 -30.72
CA GLY A 119 4.88 22.74 -32.10
C GLY A 119 5.73 21.61 -32.69
N THR A 120 5.69 20.41 -32.09
CA THR A 120 6.55 19.27 -32.47
C THR A 120 5.94 18.39 -33.57
N TYR A 121 4.73 18.75 -34.03
CA TYR A 121 4.09 18.13 -35.19
C TYR A 121 4.43 18.94 -36.44
N GLY A 122 4.96 18.28 -37.47
CA GLY A 122 4.78 18.77 -38.83
C GLY A 122 3.28 18.82 -39.15
N TYR A 123 2.86 19.80 -39.94
CA TYR A 123 1.46 19.96 -40.33
C TYR A 123 1.04 18.77 -41.22
N ASP A 124 0.40 17.77 -40.62
CA ASP A 124 -0.21 16.63 -41.31
C ASP A 124 -1.74 16.84 -41.40
N PRO A 125 -2.28 17.17 -42.59
CA PRO A 125 -3.71 17.38 -42.78
C PRO A 125 -4.57 16.13 -42.53
N TYR A 126 -3.98 14.92 -42.54
CA TYR A 126 -4.69 13.66 -42.41
C TYR A 126 -4.92 13.22 -40.94
N VAL A 127 -4.43 14.00 -39.96
CA VAL A 127 -4.50 13.68 -38.52
C VAL A 127 -5.67 14.38 -37.80
N TYR A 128 -6.59 15.01 -38.54
CA TYR A 128 -7.87 15.42 -37.98
C TYR A 128 -8.80 14.19 -37.88
N PRO A 129 -9.38 13.90 -36.70
CA PRO A 129 -10.52 13.01 -36.64
C PRO A 129 -11.59 13.59 -37.57
N THR A 130 -12.07 12.80 -38.53
CA THR A 130 -13.27 13.16 -39.27
C THR A 130 -14.40 13.38 -38.27
N HIS A 131 -15.41 14.19 -38.63
CA HIS A 131 -16.60 14.39 -37.78
C HIS A 131 -17.20 13.05 -37.33
N ILE A 132 -17.17 12.05 -38.22
CA ILE A 132 -17.59 10.66 -37.95
C ILE A 132 -16.75 10.01 -36.84
N ASN A 133 -15.42 10.19 -36.82
CA ASN A 133 -14.56 9.62 -35.78
C ASN A 133 -14.80 10.29 -34.42
N ALA A 134 -14.98 11.62 -34.38
CA ALA A 134 -15.30 12.33 -33.14
C ALA A 134 -16.66 11.91 -32.56
N LEU A 135 -17.66 11.71 -33.43
CA LEU A 135 -18.98 11.19 -33.04
C LEU A 135 -18.90 9.74 -32.53
N LYS A 136 -18.09 8.87 -33.18
CA LYS A 136 -17.82 7.50 -32.72
C LYS A 136 -17.15 7.46 -31.35
N ASP A 137 -16.15 8.31 -31.12
CA ASP A 137 -15.48 8.42 -29.81
C ASP A 137 -16.48 8.88 -28.73
N SER A 138 -17.30 9.90 -29.01
CA SER A 138 -18.36 10.37 -28.08
C SER A 138 -19.40 9.30 -27.74
N VAL A 139 -19.88 8.52 -28.72
CA VAL A 139 -20.78 7.39 -28.47
C VAL A 139 -20.10 6.30 -27.64
N ALA A 140 -18.83 5.98 -27.94
CA ALA A 140 -18.07 4.99 -27.18
C ALA A 140 -17.78 5.44 -25.73
N ASP A 141 -17.69 6.75 -25.49
CA ASP A 141 -17.52 7.35 -24.16
C ASP A 141 -18.83 7.28 -23.35
N HIS A 142 -19.98 7.63 -23.95
CA HIS A 142 -21.30 7.45 -23.32
C HIS A 142 -21.62 5.98 -22.98
N ILE A 143 -21.27 5.05 -23.88
CA ILE A 143 -21.43 3.61 -23.60
C ILE A 143 -20.57 3.19 -22.40
N ALA A 144 -19.32 3.69 -22.30
CA ALA A 144 -18.44 3.38 -21.19
C ALA A 144 -18.96 3.95 -19.86
N GLU A 145 -19.48 5.18 -19.85
CA GLU A 145 -20.10 5.79 -18.68
C GLU A 145 -21.36 5.05 -18.22
N HIS A 146 -22.27 4.72 -19.15
CA HIS A 146 -23.49 3.97 -18.84
C HIS A 146 -23.18 2.56 -18.32
N SER A 147 -22.29 1.81 -18.98
CA SER A 147 -21.89 0.46 -18.54
C SER A 147 -21.27 0.50 -17.14
N THR A 148 -20.31 1.41 -16.92
CA THR A 148 -19.64 1.58 -15.63
C THR A 148 -20.64 1.95 -14.52
N SER A 149 -21.61 2.82 -14.81
CA SER A 149 -22.62 3.25 -13.84
C SER A 149 -23.59 2.13 -13.49
N LYS A 150 -24.04 1.34 -14.47
CA LYS A 150 -24.84 0.14 -14.26
C LYS A 150 -24.13 -0.88 -13.37
N THR A 151 -22.85 -1.16 -13.66
CA THR A 151 -22.05 -2.12 -12.89
C THR A 151 -21.82 -1.65 -11.45
N LYS A 152 -21.56 -0.36 -11.22
CA LYS A 152 -21.49 0.24 -9.87
C LYS A 152 -22.82 0.14 -9.11
N ALA A 153 -23.94 0.41 -9.78
CA ALA A 153 -25.27 0.30 -9.18
C ALA A 153 -25.62 -1.15 -8.79
N ALA A 154 -25.28 -2.13 -9.64
CA ALA A 154 -25.47 -3.55 -9.37
C ALA A 154 -24.67 -4.02 -8.13
N VAL A 155 -23.39 -3.62 -8.02
CA VAL A 155 -22.57 -3.92 -6.83
C VAL A 155 -23.17 -3.28 -5.56
N ARG A 156 -23.64 -2.03 -5.61
CA ARG A 156 -24.33 -1.39 -4.47
C ARG A 156 -25.62 -2.12 -4.06
N LYS A 157 -26.41 -2.63 -5.02
CA LYS A 157 -27.60 -3.45 -4.75
C LYS A 157 -27.21 -4.76 -4.06
N SER A 158 -26.17 -5.44 -4.55
CA SER A 158 -25.65 -6.68 -3.99
C SER A 158 -25.11 -6.51 -2.55
N ILE A 159 -24.34 -5.45 -2.27
CA ILE A 159 -23.87 -5.14 -0.90
C ILE A 159 -25.04 -5.00 0.08
N LYS A 160 -26.12 -4.31 -0.32
CA LYS A 160 -27.31 -4.10 0.50
C LYS A 160 -28.13 -5.36 0.74
N ALA A 161 -28.08 -6.34 -0.18
CA ALA A 161 -28.84 -7.59 -0.07
C ALA A 161 -28.28 -8.56 0.99
N VAL A 162 -26.99 -8.46 1.34
CA VAL A 162 -26.37 -9.34 2.35
C VAL A 162 -26.86 -8.99 3.77
N PRO A 163 -27.48 -9.94 4.52
CA PRO A 163 -27.89 -9.73 5.90
C PRO A 163 -26.74 -9.32 6.81
N ARG A 164 -27.01 -8.43 7.78
CA ARG A 164 -26.01 -8.02 8.78
C ARG A 164 -26.20 -8.79 10.07
N LEU A 165 -25.15 -9.50 10.48
CA LEU A 165 -25.03 -10.01 11.85
C LEU A 165 -24.71 -8.86 12.80
N LYS A 166 -24.95 -9.08 14.10
CA LYS A 166 -24.68 -8.09 15.16
C LYS A 166 -23.98 -8.74 16.36
N GLY A 167 -23.35 -7.91 17.19
CA GLY A 167 -22.75 -8.33 18.45
C GLY A 167 -21.77 -9.51 18.30
N ILE A 168 -21.89 -10.50 19.19
CA ILE A 168 -20.95 -11.62 19.25
C ILE A 168 -21.00 -12.54 18.01
N GLU A 169 -22.14 -12.65 17.33
CA GLU A 169 -22.25 -13.42 16.07
C GLU A 169 -21.45 -12.77 14.95
N TYR A 170 -21.51 -11.43 14.84
CA TYR A 170 -20.69 -10.67 13.89
C TYR A 170 -19.19 -10.79 14.21
N ARG A 171 -18.81 -10.76 15.49
CA ARG A 171 -17.42 -10.94 15.92
C ARG A 171 -16.90 -12.36 15.63
N ALA A 172 -17.70 -13.38 15.88
CA ALA A 172 -17.34 -14.76 15.52
C ALA A 172 -17.21 -14.94 14.00
N TRP A 173 -18.13 -14.37 13.22
CA TRP A 173 -18.07 -14.38 11.75
C TRP A 173 -16.83 -13.68 11.20
N THR A 174 -16.51 -12.48 11.69
CA THR A 174 -15.34 -11.71 11.22
C THR A 174 -14.01 -12.34 11.64
N LEU A 175 -13.94 -13.03 12.78
CA LEU A 175 -12.79 -13.86 13.16
C LEU A 175 -12.61 -15.06 12.22
N LEU A 176 -13.68 -15.79 11.90
CA LEU A 176 -13.66 -16.92 10.96
C LEU A 176 -13.28 -16.49 9.53
N GLN A 177 -13.70 -15.30 9.11
CA GLN A 177 -13.27 -14.67 7.85
C GLN A 177 -11.78 -14.31 7.89
N ALA A 178 -11.33 -13.63 8.95
CA ALA A 178 -9.94 -13.21 9.12
C ALA A 178 -8.95 -14.35 9.37
N ALA A 179 -9.43 -15.55 9.73
CA ALA A 179 -8.63 -16.77 9.71
C ALA A 179 -8.14 -17.10 8.28
N GLY A 180 -8.84 -16.67 7.24
CA GLY A 180 -8.29 -16.68 5.88
C GLY A 180 -8.01 -18.09 5.35
N PHE A 181 -8.88 -19.06 5.65
CA PHE A 181 -8.65 -20.49 5.37
C PHE A 181 -8.26 -20.78 3.90
N LEU A 182 -8.78 -20.02 2.94
CA LEU A 182 -8.48 -20.16 1.50
C LEU A 182 -7.72 -18.94 0.91
N ASP A 183 -7.07 -18.14 1.77
CA ASP A 183 -6.21 -17.04 1.33
C ASP A 183 -4.88 -17.56 0.78
N ILE A 184 -4.33 -16.83 -0.20
CA ILE A 184 -2.95 -17.01 -0.67
C ILE A 184 -2.21 -15.68 -0.49
N GLU A 185 -1.02 -15.71 0.10
CA GLU A 185 -0.24 -14.50 0.39
C GLU A 185 1.27 -14.74 0.23
N LYS A 186 2.00 -13.68 -0.12
CA LYS A 186 3.47 -13.67 -0.08
C LYS A 186 3.92 -12.98 1.20
N LEU A 187 4.62 -13.71 2.07
CA LEU A 187 5.20 -13.19 3.31
C LEU A 187 6.59 -12.65 3.00
N VAL A 188 6.84 -11.37 3.24
CA VAL A 188 8.17 -10.75 3.11
C VAL A 188 8.79 -10.72 4.49
N GLU A 189 9.77 -11.58 4.75
CA GLU A 189 10.38 -11.73 6.07
C GLU A 189 11.64 -10.89 6.23
N HIS A 190 11.87 -10.40 7.45
CA HIS A 190 13.14 -9.82 7.83
C HIS A 190 14.22 -10.88 7.91
N ARG A 191 15.33 -10.63 7.19
CA ARG A 191 16.63 -11.26 7.39
C ARG A 191 17.69 -10.16 7.45
N PRO A 192 18.74 -10.32 8.27
CA PRO A 192 19.88 -9.41 8.26
C PRO A 192 20.63 -9.53 6.92
N PRO A 193 21.16 -8.42 6.36
CA PRO A 193 21.97 -8.49 5.15
C PRO A 193 23.16 -9.45 5.31
N LEU A 194 23.46 -10.25 4.30
CA LEU A 194 24.59 -11.19 4.30
C LEU A 194 25.92 -10.40 4.26
N GLY A 195 26.39 -9.95 5.42
CA GLY A 195 27.46 -8.95 5.57
C GLY A 195 28.83 -9.29 4.96
N LYS A 196 29.04 -10.51 4.48
CA LYS A 196 30.19 -10.92 3.66
C LYS A 196 30.16 -10.32 2.25
N PHE A 197 29.00 -9.88 1.77
CA PHE A 197 28.81 -9.34 0.44
C PHE A 197 28.41 -7.86 0.52
N GLY A 198 29.34 -6.97 0.13
CA GLY A 198 29.17 -5.52 0.28
C GLY A 198 28.03 -4.90 -0.55
N PHE A 199 27.54 -5.61 -1.57
CA PHE A 199 26.48 -5.11 -2.46
C PHE A 199 25.11 -4.98 -1.77
N TRP A 200 24.86 -5.70 -0.67
CA TRP A 200 23.60 -5.61 0.08
C TRP A 200 23.44 -4.33 0.93
N LYS A 201 24.46 -3.47 1.04
CA LYS A 201 24.39 -2.25 1.87
C LYS A 201 23.66 -1.11 1.16
N ARG A 202 22.36 -0.98 1.42
CA ARG A 202 21.52 0.09 0.86
C ARG A 202 21.59 1.39 1.68
N PRO A 203 21.40 2.57 1.06
CA PRO A 203 21.37 3.86 1.75
C PRO A 203 20.12 3.98 2.64
N ALA A 204 20.32 4.22 3.94
CA ALA A 204 19.22 4.48 4.87
C ALA A 204 19.41 5.77 5.68
N ILE A 205 18.32 6.52 5.84
CA ILE A 205 18.29 7.78 6.61
C ILE A 205 18.14 7.41 8.10
N PRO A 206 19.11 7.73 8.96
CA PRO A 206 19.01 7.42 10.38
C PRO A 206 17.99 8.32 11.10
N GLN A 207 17.47 7.86 12.23
CA GLN A 207 16.93 8.75 13.26
C GLN A 207 18.04 9.68 13.74
N LEU A 208 17.72 10.94 14.00
CA LEU A 208 18.66 11.91 14.54
C LEU A 208 18.48 12.10 16.04
N ALA A 209 19.58 12.47 16.71
CA ALA A 209 19.62 12.94 18.08
C ALA A 209 20.41 14.26 18.15
N LEU A 210 20.04 15.12 19.11
CA LEU A 210 20.83 16.32 19.43
C LEU A 210 22.16 15.91 20.08
N SER A 211 23.27 16.27 19.44
CA SER A 211 24.63 15.99 19.94
C SER A 211 25.12 17.14 20.83
N LYS A 212 24.96 18.38 20.36
CA LYS A 212 25.28 19.63 21.10
C LYS A 212 24.78 20.87 20.35
N PHE A 213 24.81 22.02 21.02
CA PHE A 213 24.77 23.33 20.37
C PHE A 213 26.20 23.82 20.07
N ASP A 214 26.35 24.75 19.14
CA ASP A 214 27.60 25.51 18.96
C ASP A 214 27.52 26.94 19.49
N GLU A 215 28.55 27.74 19.21
CA GLU A 215 28.75 29.09 19.76
C GLU A 215 27.61 30.07 19.38
N ASP A 216 26.96 29.85 18.23
CA ASP A 216 25.79 30.61 17.76
C ASP A 216 24.45 29.99 18.21
N TYR A 217 24.49 29.09 19.21
CA TYR A 217 23.35 28.27 19.68
C TYR A 217 22.69 27.39 18.60
N ILE A 218 23.36 27.13 17.46
CA ILE A 218 22.79 26.30 16.39
C ILE A 218 22.92 24.82 16.80
N PRO A 219 21.83 24.03 16.75
CA PRO A 219 21.88 22.61 17.12
C PRO A 219 22.66 21.80 16.10
N ARG A 220 23.47 20.86 16.58
CA ARG A 220 24.16 19.86 15.78
C ARG A 220 23.54 18.50 16.05
N PHE A 221 23.01 17.91 14.99
CA PHE A 221 22.39 16.60 15.02
C PHE A 221 23.32 15.53 14.46
N GLU A 222 23.34 14.37 15.11
CA GLU A 222 24.09 13.19 14.69
C GLU A 222 23.15 11.97 14.70
N PRO A 223 23.49 10.86 14.00
CA PRO A 223 22.67 9.66 14.02
C PRO A 223 22.47 9.14 15.45
N LEU A 224 21.22 8.83 15.83
CA LEU A 224 20.91 8.17 17.08
C LEU A 224 21.42 6.72 17.03
N HIS A 225 22.19 6.31 18.03
CA HIS A 225 22.72 4.95 18.13
C HIS A 225 21.99 4.16 19.23
N CYS A 226 21.77 2.87 18.99
CA CYS A 226 21.21 1.96 19.98
C CYS A 226 22.09 1.90 21.24
N THR A 227 21.54 2.26 22.40
CA THR A 227 22.31 2.39 23.67
C THR A 227 22.91 1.09 24.17
N ARG A 228 22.46 -0.07 23.67
CA ARG A 228 23.04 -1.37 24.02
C ARG A 228 24.48 -1.50 23.52
N PRO A 229 25.49 -1.70 24.40
CA PRO A 229 26.90 -1.68 24.02
C PRO A 229 27.33 -2.71 22.95
N GLN A 230 26.71 -3.88 22.91
CA GLN A 230 27.03 -4.92 21.91
C GLN A 230 26.45 -4.63 20.52
N CYS A 231 25.53 -3.67 20.41
CA CYS A 231 24.91 -3.28 19.15
C CYS A 231 25.55 -2.00 18.60
N ASN A 232 25.39 -0.88 19.33
CA ASN A 232 25.85 0.46 18.93
C ASN A 232 25.60 0.79 17.44
N ALA A 233 24.50 0.30 16.88
CA ALA A 233 24.11 0.57 15.49
C ALA A 233 23.31 1.87 15.42
N ALA A 234 23.56 2.68 14.40
CA ALA A 234 22.72 3.83 14.08
C ALA A 234 21.31 3.34 13.70
N ILE A 235 20.29 3.81 14.43
CA ILE A 235 18.88 3.46 14.26
C ILE A 235 18.34 4.11 12.99
N ARG A 236 17.58 3.36 12.17
CA ARG A 236 17.11 3.79 10.83
C ARG A 236 15.60 3.77 10.70
N GLY A 237 14.92 2.88 11.41
CA GLY A 237 13.46 2.81 11.51
C GLY A 237 12.96 3.15 12.92
N SER A 238 11.83 2.54 13.30
CA SER A 238 11.25 2.63 14.64
C SER A 238 12.21 2.20 15.76
N MET A 239 12.01 2.76 16.93
CA MET A 239 12.84 2.57 18.12
C MET A 239 12.01 2.27 19.35
N PHE A 240 12.67 1.80 20.42
CA PHE A 240 12.04 1.50 21.69
C PHE A 240 12.69 2.32 22.80
N VAL A 241 11.89 3.15 23.46
CA VAL A 241 12.31 4.08 24.51
C VAL A 241 11.96 3.47 25.86
N ASN A 242 12.98 3.27 26.70
CA ASN A 242 12.78 2.87 28.09
C ASN A 242 12.18 4.06 28.88
N GLN A 243 11.12 3.79 29.64
CA GLN A 243 10.42 4.77 30.47
C GLN A 243 11.07 4.93 31.85
N ASP A 244 11.75 3.89 32.35
CA ASP A 244 12.34 3.85 33.69
C ASP A 244 13.75 4.46 33.74
N GLU A 245 14.52 4.28 32.66
CA GLU A 245 15.89 4.77 32.52
C GLU A 245 16.07 5.45 31.15
N PRO A 246 16.89 6.52 31.04
CA PRO A 246 17.16 7.18 29.75
C PRO A 246 17.93 6.26 28.80
N GLY A 247 17.20 5.58 27.91
CA GLY A 247 17.79 4.66 26.95
C GLY A 247 16.89 4.34 25.77
N VAL A 248 17.47 4.31 24.56
CA VAL A 248 16.78 3.98 23.31
C VAL A 248 17.47 2.80 22.62
N VAL A 249 16.70 1.76 22.31
CA VAL A 249 17.19 0.56 21.62
C VAL A 249 16.53 0.38 20.26
N CYS A 250 17.26 -0.20 19.31
CA CYS A 250 16.68 -0.59 18.01
C CYS A 250 15.72 -1.78 18.17
N GLU A 251 14.81 -1.96 17.20
CA GLU A 251 13.83 -3.06 17.20
C GLU A 251 14.49 -4.45 17.31
N ASP A 252 15.66 -4.66 16.71
CA ASP A 252 16.40 -5.93 16.81
C ASP A 252 16.81 -6.23 18.27
N CYS A 253 17.30 -5.21 18.99
CA CYS A 253 17.65 -5.36 20.39
C CYS A 253 16.40 -5.54 21.27
N TYR A 254 15.32 -4.81 20.98
CA TYR A 254 14.05 -5.01 21.65
C TYR A 254 13.54 -6.44 21.50
N ARG A 255 13.37 -6.93 20.26
CA ARG A 255 12.85 -8.27 19.97
C ARG A 255 13.65 -9.40 20.61
N ASN A 256 14.97 -9.27 20.63
CA ASN A 256 15.85 -10.32 21.16
C ASN A 256 16.01 -10.34 22.69
N HIS A 257 15.76 -9.21 23.40
CA HIS A 257 16.14 -9.08 24.83
C HIS A 257 15.12 -8.36 25.73
N TYR A 258 14.15 -7.66 25.15
CA TYR A 258 13.19 -6.82 25.90
C TYR A 258 11.73 -7.00 25.45
N TYR A 259 11.45 -7.90 24.50
CA TYR A 259 10.11 -8.11 23.94
C TYR A 259 9.06 -8.39 25.04
N GLY A 260 7.96 -7.63 25.02
CA GLY A 260 6.87 -7.76 25.98
C GLY A 260 7.10 -7.05 27.32
N LYS A 261 8.28 -6.45 27.55
CA LYS A 261 8.48 -5.59 28.73
C LYS A 261 7.75 -4.27 28.55
N GLU A 262 6.84 -3.96 29.48
CA GLU A 262 6.00 -2.76 29.41
C GLU A 262 6.77 -1.45 29.64
N SER A 263 7.95 -1.50 30.28
CA SER A 263 8.84 -0.33 30.44
C SER A 263 9.45 0.18 29.13
N PHE A 264 9.34 -0.58 28.03
CA PHE A 264 9.78 -0.13 26.70
C PHE A 264 8.58 0.17 25.82
N LEU A 265 8.42 1.45 25.46
CA LEU A 265 7.41 1.89 24.50
C LEU A 265 8.04 2.07 23.12
N LYS A 266 7.34 1.61 22.07
CA LYS A 266 7.73 1.89 20.69
C LYS A 266 7.49 3.36 20.36
N ALA A 267 8.49 4.00 19.76
CA ALA A 267 8.36 5.29 19.11
C ALA A 267 8.61 5.11 17.61
N TYR A 268 7.75 5.69 16.77
CA TYR A 268 8.08 5.86 15.36
C TYR A 268 9.25 6.83 15.22
N LYS A 269 10.03 6.64 14.16
CA LYS A 269 11.03 7.60 13.72
C LYS A 269 10.34 8.93 13.41
N HIS A 270 10.93 10.03 13.87
CA HIS A 270 10.26 11.32 13.90
C HIS A 270 11.23 12.50 13.84
N CYS A 271 10.70 13.69 13.53
CA CYS A 271 11.48 14.92 13.48
C CYS A 271 11.89 15.39 14.88
N VAL A 272 13.19 15.27 15.20
CA VAL A 272 13.77 15.54 16.53
C VAL A 272 13.73 17.03 16.96
N LEU A 273 13.28 17.95 16.10
CA LEU A 273 13.23 19.38 16.42
C LEU A 273 12.31 19.70 17.61
N ALA A 274 11.14 19.06 17.70
CA ALA A 274 10.19 19.28 18.78
C ALA A 274 10.76 18.89 20.17
N GLU A 275 11.61 17.87 20.22
CA GLU A 275 12.30 17.43 21.43
C GLU A 275 13.53 18.29 21.76
N SER A 276 14.17 18.87 20.73
CA SER A 276 15.47 19.55 20.85
C SER A 276 15.38 21.05 21.12
N ILE A 277 14.33 21.71 20.64
CA ILE A 277 14.21 23.17 20.67
C ILE A 277 13.22 23.59 21.76
N THR A 278 13.72 23.65 23.00
CA THR A 278 12.94 24.14 24.14
C THR A 278 12.61 25.64 24.00
N PRO A 279 11.63 26.18 24.75
CA PRO A 279 11.34 27.61 24.72
C PRO A 279 12.56 28.50 25.02
N GLU A 280 13.44 28.07 25.93
CA GLU A 280 14.71 28.76 26.22
C GLU A 280 15.67 28.73 25.03
N VAL A 281 15.92 27.55 24.47
CA VAL A 281 16.77 27.38 23.28
C VAL A 281 16.24 28.22 22.12
N SER A 282 14.93 28.25 21.90
CA SER A 282 14.30 29.03 20.82
C SER A 282 14.58 30.54 20.92
N ARG A 283 14.62 31.10 22.16
CA ARG A 283 14.97 32.50 22.42
C ARG A 283 16.45 32.77 22.19
N ASN A 284 17.32 31.84 22.56
CA ASN A 284 18.77 31.97 22.35
C ASN A 284 19.15 31.89 20.86
N ILE A 285 18.42 31.12 20.05
CA ILE A 285 18.62 31.04 18.58
C ILE A 285 18.09 32.29 17.85
N CYS A 286 17.15 33.04 18.44
CA CYS A 286 16.52 34.19 17.78
C CYS A 286 17.14 35.54 18.16
N HIS A 287 17.81 36.17 17.21
CA HIS A 287 18.34 37.54 17.35
C HIS A 287 17.56 38.60 16.54
N CYS A 288 16.31 38.32 16.15
CA CYS A 288 15.47 39.27 15.41
C CYS A 288 14.93 40.34 16.37
N LYS A 289 15.09 41.62 16.02
CA LYS A 289 14.66 42.75 16.86
C LYS A 289 13.14 42.93 16.90
N ASP A 290 12.46 42.56 15.81
CA ASP A 290 11.01 42.75 15.63
C ASP A 290 10.18 41.54 16.09
N VAL A 291 10.82 40.55 16.71
CA VAL A 291 10.19 39.35 17.30
C VAL A 291 10.17 39.52 18.82
N PRO A 292 9.01 39.49 19.49
CA PRO A 292 8.95 39.64 20.95
C PRO A 292 9.39 38.35 21.65
N HIS A 293 10.44 38.42 22.49
CA HIS A 293 10.88 37.30 23.33
C HIS A 293 10.06 37.15 24.63
N PHE A 294 9.23 38.14 24.96
CA PHE A 294 8.40 38.19 26.16
C PHE A 294 6.99 38.72 25.83
N ASP A 295 5.98 38.26 26.56
CA ASP A 295 4.61 38.76 26.44
C ASP A 295 4.42 40.10 27.16
N GLY A 296 3.22 40.69 27.03
CA GLY A 296 2.86 41.95 27.71
C GLY A 296 2.83 41.88 29.25
N GLN A 297 3.05 40.69 29.84
CA GLN A 297 3.17 40.46 31.28
C GLN A 297 4.63 40.15 31.69
N GLY A 298 5.58 40.25 30.76
CA GLY A 298 7.00 39.95 31.00
C GLY A 298 7.34 38.46 31.05
N ARG A 299 6.41 37.56 30.70
CA ARG A 299 6.65 36.12 30.67
C ARG A 299 7.34 35.74 29.37
N ALA A 300 8.36 34.89 29.46
CA ALA A 300 9.18 34.53 28.30
C ALA A 300 8.40 33.65 27.30
N LEU A 301 8.33 34.08 26.05
CA LEU A 301 7.62 33.39 24.97
C LEU A 301 8.44 32.21 24.43
N SER A 302 7.75 31.22 23.85
CA SER A 302 8.39 30.23 22.98
C SER A 302 8.43 30.78 21.56
N LEU A 303 9.60 30.76 20.92
CA LEU A 303 9.80 31.19 19.53
C LEU A 303 9.91 29.98 18.58
N TYR A 304 9.73 28.78 19.12
CA TYR A 304 9.57 27.53 18.37
C TYR A 304 8.34 26.77 18.93
N PRO A 305 7.48 26.18 18.08
CA PRO A 305 7.45 26.29 16.61
C PRO A 305 7.31 27.73 16.10
N VAL A 306 7.72 27.97 14.86
CA VAL A 306 7.79 29.30 14.25
C VAL A 306 6.44 29.68 13.63
N ASP A 307 5.79 30.72 14.15
CA ASP A 307 4.56 31.30 13.60
C ASP A 307 4.82 31.96 12.23
N ARG A 308 3.94 31.68 11.25
CA ARG A 308 4.02 32.16 9.86
C ARG A 308 4.01 33.69 9.75
N ASN A 309 3.43 34.39 10.72
CA ASN A 309 3.27 35.84 10.76
C ASN A 309 4.34 36.53 11.63
N ALA A 310 5.20 35.76 12.33
CA ALA A 310 6.26 36.33 13.15
C ALA A 310 7.33 36.99 12.26
N LYS A 311 7.79 38.17 12.68
CA LYS A 311 8.70 39.06 11.90
C LYS A 311 10.17 38.61 11.95
N HIS A 312 10.42 37.33 11.69
CA HIS A 312 11.77 36.81 11.54
C HIS A 312 12.42 37.35 10.25
N VAL A 313 13.71 37.69 10.32
CA VAL A 313 14.46 38.18 9.15
C VAL A 313 14.76 37.03 8.20
N ASP A 314 14.14 37.05 7.01
CA ASP A 314 14.28 36.01 5.97
C ASP A 314 15.12 36.42 4.76
N SER A 315 15.52 37.69 4.65
CA SER A 315 16.21 38.23 3.47
C SER A 315 17.74 38.07 3.48
N GLU A 316 18.31 37.56 2.39
CA GLU A 316 19.75 37.67 2.05
C GLU A 316 20.13 39.08 1.53
N GLY A 317 19.72 40.14 2.25
CA GLY A 317 20.18 41.49 2.00
C GLY A 317 21.67 41.65 2.29
N VAL A 318 22.33 42.60 1.61
CA VAL A 318 23.74 42.92 1.88
C VAL A 318 23.89 43.45 3.31
N GLY A 319 24.31 42.57 4.23
CA GLY A 319 24.49 42.86 5.65
C GLY A 319 23.43 42.28 6.61
N SER A 320 22.39 41.59 6.13
CA SER A 320 21.37 40.96 7.00
C SER A 320 21.54 39.44 7.10
N ILE A 321 21.65 38.92 8.32
CA ILE A 321 21.76 37.47 8.57
C ILE A 321 20.34 36.88 8.72
N LYS A 322 19.94 35.96 7.83
CA LYS A 322 18.69 35.17 7.95
C LYS A 322 18.63 34.49 9.32
N CYS A 323 17.49 34.62 10.01
CA CYS A 323 17.25 34.10 11.35
C CYS A 323 17.57 32.60 11.44
N SER A 324 18.31 32.19 12.48
CA SER A 324 18.74 30.80 12.65
C SER A 324 17.58 29.83 12.91
N LEU A 325 16.44 30.29 13.47
CA LEU A 325 15.22 29.49 13.58
C LEU A 325 14.67 29.08 12.20
N LEU A 326 14.73 29.98 11.21
CA LEU A 326 14.31 29.71 9.81
C LEU A 326 15.28 28.79 9.05
N LYS A 327 16.42 28.41 9.65
CA LYS A 327 17.41 27.49 9.09
C LYS A 327 17.34 26.09 9.70
N LEU A 328 16.55 25.87 10.75
CA LEU A 328 16.47 24.58 11.45
C LEU A 328 16.12 23.40 10.51
N GLY A 329 15.24 23.62 9.54
CA GLY A 329 14.92 22.60 8.52
C GLY A 329 16.09 22.27 7.60
N GLU A 330 16.89 23.26 7.20
CA GLU A 330 18.12 23.06 6.41
C GLU A 330 19.16 22.25 7.22
N VAL A 331 19.32 22.56 8.51
CA VAL A 331 20.23 21.86 9.43
C VAL A 331 19.84 20.39 9.60
N ILE A 332 18.55 20.08 9.78
CA ILE A 332 18.05 18.69 9.86
C ILE A 332 18.28 17.95 8.54
N ALA A 333 17.96 18.58 7.39
CA ALA A 333 18.14 17.96 6.09
C ALA A 333 19.61 17.62 5.80
N LEU A 334 20.54 18.53 6.14
CA LEU A 334 21.98 18.29 6.06
C LEU A 334 22.43 17.16 6.99
N ALA A 335 21.97 17.12 8.24
CA ALA A 335 22.31 16.05 9.17
C ALA A 335 21.78 14.67 8.72
N LYS A 336 20.55 14.60 8.19
CA LYS A 336 20.00 13.39 7.58
C LYS A 336 20.83 12.92 6.38
N TYR A 337 21.28 13.84 5.53
CA TYR A 337 22.15 13.54 4.37
C TYR A 337 23.56 13.07 4.79
N ASP A 338 24.19 13.71 5.76
CA ASP A 338 25.50 13.31 6.31
C ASP A 338 25.43 11.93 7.00
N GLY A 339 24.35 11.65 7.72
CA GLY A 339 24.06 10.34 8.30
C GLY A 339 23.89 9.26 7.22
N LEU A 340 23.12 9.56 6.17
CA LEU A 340 22.92 8.69 5.00
C LEU A 340 24.25 8.33 4.31
N GLN A 341 25.14 9.31 4.09
CA GLN A 341 26.48 9.07 3.51
C GLN A 341 27.34 8.16 4.41
N THR A 342 27.23 8.34 5.73
CA THR A 342 27.96 7.53 6.72
C THR A 342 27.48 6.07 6.70
N VAL A 343 26.17 5.83 6.59
CA VAL A 343 25.56 4.49 6.48
C VAL A 343 26.10 3.68 5.29
N VAL A 344 26.31 4.32 4.13
CA VAL A 344 26.89 3.67 2.94
C VAL A 344 28.42 3.63 2.92
N GLY A 345 29.09 4.06 4.00
CA GLY A 345 30.55 3.99 4.13
C GLY A 345 31.32 5.01 3.27
N VAL A 346 30.66 6.06 2.78
CA VAL A 346 31.35 7.18 2.10
C VAL A 346 32.10 7.98 3.16
N LYS A 347 33.43 7.82 3.21
CA LYS A 347 34.28 8.59 4.13
C LYS A 347 34.17 10.09 3.82
N LYS A 348 33.85 10.91 4.83
CA LYS A 348 33.99 12.37 4.72
C LYS A 348 35.44 12.71 4.32
N PRO A 349 35.69 13.64 3.40
CA PRO A 349 37.04 14.10 3.12
C PRO A 349 37.63 14.69 4.41
N SER A 350 38.78 14.16 4.83
CA SER A 350 39.47 14.61 6.03
C SER A 350 39.73 16.11 5.92
N LYS A 351 39.22 16.90 6.87
CA LYS A 351 39.70 18.27 7.08
C LYS A 351 41.14 18.16 7.56
N HIS A 352 42.10 18.29 6.65
CA HIS A 352 43.51 18.29 6.99
C HIS A 352 43.76 19.27 8.14
N HIS A 353 44.35 18.77 9.22
CA HIS A 353 44.82 19.61 10.31
C HIS A 353 45.76 20.68 9.74
N LYS A 354 45.55 21.93 10.16
CA LYS A 354 46.51 23.01 9.91
C LYS A 354 47.83 22.62 10.56
N ALA A 355 48.81 22.20 9.75
CA ALA A 355 50.20 22.26 10.16
C ALA A 355 50.66 23.72 10.05
N GLU A 356 51.34 24.21 11.08
CA GLU A 356 51.90 25.56 11.10
C GLU A 356 52.97 25.74 10.01
N PRO A 357 53.12 26.95 9.43
CA PRO A 357 54.10 27.19 8.40
C PRO A 357 55.51 27.22 8.99
N ARG A 358 56.25 26.11 8.91
CA ARG A 358 57.70 26.14 9.05
C ARG A 358 58.34 26.85 7.86
N SER A 359 59.25 27.75 8.16
CA SER A 359 59.97 28.62 7.24
C SER A 359 60.75 27.86 6.16
N ALA A 360 60.68 28.37 4.93
CA ALA A 360 61.62 28.04 3.86
C ALA A 360 62.61 29.21 3.68
N PRO A 361 63.92 28.95 3.42
CA PRO A 361 64.93 30.00 3.27
C PRO A 361 64.89 30.65 1.89
N GLU A 362 65.42 31.88 1.81
CA GLU A 362 65.51 32.68 0.59
C GLU A 362 66.50 32.10 -0.45
N ILE A 363 66.11 32.00 -1.73
CA ILE A 363 67.02 32.20 -2.87
C ILE A 363 66.33 32.95 -4.03
N GLY A 364 66.67 34.23 -4.20
CA GLY A 364 67.25 34.74 -5.45
C GLY A 364 66.45 34.79 -6.77
N LYS A 365 65.84 35.96 -7.02
CA LYS A 365 65.91 36.75 -8.29
C LYS A 365 65.55 36.10 -9.65
N SER A 366 64.50 36.64 -10.29
CA SER A 366 64.66 37.32 -11.60
C SER A 366 63.63 38.45 -11.78
N LYS A 367 63.89 39.41 -12.69
CA LYS A 367 63.06 40.61 -12.95
C LYS A 367 62.54 40.58 -14.40
N HIS A 368 61.42 41.29 -14.66
CA HIS A 368 61.08 42.18 -15.80
C HIS A 368 59.53 42.25 -15.92
N LYS A 369 58.82 43.40 -15.71
CA LYS A 369 58.62 44.59 -16.59
C LYS A 369 58.12 44.22 -18.00
N PHE A 370 57.04 44.72 -18.62
CA PHE A 370 55.93 45.69 -18.36
C PHE A 370 54.72 45.30 -19.29
N GLY A 371 53.49 45.88 -19.29
CA GLY A 371 52.81 46.89 -18.45
C GLY A 371 51.91 47.89 -19.25
N ASN A 372 50.73 48.29 -18.70
CA ASN A 372 49.82 49.40 -19.12
C ASN A 372 48.92 49.21 -20.40
N LYS A 373 47.71 49.81 -20.57
CA LYS A 373 46.83 50.72 -19.75
C LYS A 373 45.38 50.85 -20.35
N SER A 374 44.42 51.35 -19.53
CA SER A 374 43.14 52.09 -19.82
C SER A 374 42.12 51.53 -20.85
N GLU A 375 40.83 51.30 -20.55
CA GLU A 375 39.71 52.17 -20.05
C GLU A 375 39.02 53.06 -21.12
N ALA A 376 37.70 52.82 -21.32
CA ALA A 376 36.68 53.80 -21.74
C ALA A 376 35.25 53.24 -21.47
N GLU A 377 34.30 54.10 -21.07
CA GLU A 377 32.97 53.73 -20.53
C GLU A 377 31.80 53.80 -21.53
N GLY A 378 30.66 53.18 -21.18
CA GLY A 378 29.35 53.38 -21.85
C GLY A 378 28.18 52.80 -21.04
N LEU A 379 27.15 53.60 -20.73
CA LEU A 379 26.19 53.32 -19.64
C LEU A 379 24.84 52.66 -20.03
N ARG A 380 24.32 51.84 -19.09
CA ARG A 380 22.88 51.50 -18.82
C ARG A 380 22.17 50.63 -19.89
N LYS A 381 21.19 49.75 -19.57
CA LYS A 381 20.22 49.72 -18.45
C LYS A 381 19.59 48.30 -18.26
N VAL A 382 18.94 48.10 -17.10
CA VAL A 382 18.00 47.00 -16.73
C VAL A 382 18.61 45.65 -16.30
N SER A 383 18.12 45.20 -15.14
CA SER A 383 18.58 44.07 -14.34
C SER A 383 17.61 42.88 -14.37
N SER A 384 18.14 41.68 -14.60
CA SER A 384 17.51 40.42 -14.20
C SER A 384 18.59 39.51 -13.60
N TRP A 385 18.77 39.56 -12.28
CA TRP A 385 19.86 38.84 -11.63
C TRP A 385 19.48 37.38 -11.37
N LYS A 386 20.26 36.45 -11.93
CA LYS A 386 20.16 35.02 -11.63
C LYS A 386 20.76 34.76 -10.24
N PRO A 387 20.12 33.98 -9.35
CA PRO A 387 20.72 33.59 -8.08
C PRO A 387 22.06 32.87 -8.32
N LYS A 388 23.05 33.19 -7.49
CA LYS A 388 24.35 32.52 -7.54
C LYS A 388 24.19 31.07 -7.09
N GLN A 389 24.42 30.17 -8.04
CA GLN A 389 24.62 28.74 -7.83
C GLN A 389 25.52 28.50 -6.61
N MET A 390 25.04 27.75 -5.61
CA MET A 390 25.94 27.17 -4.60
C MET A 390 27.00 26.37 -5.35
N ARG A 391 28.29 26.68 -5.11
CA ARG A 391 29.39 25.90 -5.68
C ARG A 391 29.33 24.49 -5.09
N THR A 392 28.78 23.55 -5.86
CA THR A 392 29.00 22.13 -5.63
C THR A 392 30.50 21.85 -5.65
N VAL A 393 30.94 20.88 -4.85
CA VAL A 393 32.29 20.30 -4.93
C VAL A 393 32.32 19.31 -6.11
N GLU A 394 31.93 19.79 -7.29
CA GLU A 394 31.77 19.04 -8.54
C GLU A 394 32.52 19.75 -9.67
N ALA A 395 33.83 19.95 -9.47
CA ALA A 395 34.73 20.44 -10.52
C ALA A 395 36.14 19.83 -10.47
N THR A 396 36.54 19.18 -9.36
CA THR A 396 37.92 18.68 -9.17
C THR A 396 38.02 17.21 -8.77
N ALA A 397 36.91 16.47 -8.75
CA ALA A 397 36.90 15.01 -8.56
C ALA A 397 36.84 14.22 -9.89
N LEU A 398 36.65 14.92 -11.02
CA LEU A 398 36.64 14.36 -12.37
C LEU A 398 38.02 14.48 -13.06
N HIS A 399 39.09 14.07 -12.38
CA HIS A 399 40.33 13.63 -13.03
C HIS A 399 41.12 12.74 -12.06
N GLY A 400 40.77 11.45 -12.07
CA GLY A 400 41.43 10.39 -11.32
C GLY A 400 41.51 9.13 -12.17
N ALA A 401 42.14 9.25 -13.34
CA ALA A 401 42.48 8.12 -14.20
C ALA A 401 43.64 7.32 -13.57
N ASP A 402 43.34 6.62 -12.47
CA ASP A 402 44.02 5.41 -12.00
C ASP A 402 43.31 4.87 -10.75
N ARG A 403 42.26 4.09 -11.00
CA ARG A 403 41.84 3.02 -10.09
C ARG A 403 41.71 1.75 -10.89
N SER A 404 42.79 0.97 -10.89
CA SER A 404 42.79 -0.39 -11.43
C SER A 404 41.60 -1.16 -10.83
N PRO A 405 40.78 -1.84 -11.66
CA PRO A 405 39.70 -2.65 -11.13
C PRO A 405 40.30 -3.76 -10.28
N ALA A 406 39.99 -3.76 -8.99
CA ALA A 406 40.26 -4.91 -8.14
C ALA A 406 39.43 -6.08 -8.66
N SER A 407 40.11 -7.01 -9.35
CA SER A 407 39.55 -8.20 -10.00
C SER A 407 38.50 -8.91 -9.13
N SER A 408 37.23 -8.66 -9.43
CA SER A 408 36.09 -9.43 -8.96
C SER A 408 35.34 -9.93 -10.20
N SER A 409 35.61 -11.18 -10.57
CA SER A 409 34.99 -11.84 -11.72
C SER A 409 33.56 -12.26 -11.39
N THR A 410 32.62 -11.31 -11.49
CA THR A 410 31.17 -11.59 -11.56
C THR A 410 30.49 -10.42 -12.28
N SER A 411 29.41 -10.73 -13.01
CA SER A 411 28.85 -9.89 -14.08
C SER A 411 28.62 -8.42 -13.69
N VAL A 412 29.12 -7.53 -14.54
CA VAL A 412 28.95 -6.07 -14.49
C VAL A 412 27.48 -5.69 -14.26
N ALA A 413 27.22 -4.93 -13.19
CA ALA A 413 25.93 -4.31 -12.95
C ALA A 413 25.66 -3.26 -14.06
N THR A 414 24.76 -3.59 -14.98
CA THR A 414 24.22 -2.63 -15.94
C THR A 414 23.24 -1.70 -15.22
N GLU A 415 23.35 -0.40 -15.47
CA GLU A 415 22.53 0.63 -14.83
C GLU A 415 21.03 0.32 -15.00
N ALA A 416 20.27 0.49 -13.91
CA ALA A 416 18.83 0.31 -13.97
C ALA A 416 18.18 1.49 -14.72
N LEU A 417 17.59 1.21 -15.88
CA LEU A 417 16.69 2.10 -16.64
C LEU A 417 15.33 2.30 -15.92
N ALA A 418 15.33 2.38 -14.59
CA ALA A 418 14.11 2.34 -13.77
C ALA A 418 14.04 3.54 -12.81
N ASP A 419 12.96 4.30 -12.98
CA ASP A 419 12.58 5.49 -12.20
C ASP A 419 13.49 6.72 -12.41
N GLU A 420 13.18 7.43 -13.50
CA GLU A 420 13.78 8.69 -13.92
C GLU A 420 13.58 9.85 -12.94
N ASP A 421 12.80 9.70 -11.86
CA ASP A 421 12.64 10.71 -10.80
C ASP A 421 13.55 10.46 -9.58
N ILE A 422 14.26 9.33 -9.51
CA ILE A 422 15.19 9.03 -8.40
C ILE A 422 16.44 9.94 -8.45
N PRO A 423 16.87 10.54 -7.33
CA PRO A 423 18.07 11.38 -7.29
C PRO A 423 19.35 10.62 -7.68
N MET A 424 20.29 11.30 -8.34
CA MET A 424 21.56 10.72 -8.81
C MET A 424 22.35 9.95 -7.74
N PHE A 425 22.32 10.38 -6.47
CA PHE A 425 22.97 9.65 -5.37
C PHE A 425 22.39 8.25 -5.14
N PHE A 426 21.09 8.05 -5.36
CA PHE A 426 20.39 6.80 -5.11
C PHE A 426 20.42 5.84 -6.32
N ARG A 427 20.56 6.35 -7.56
CA ARG A 427 20.62 5.52 -8.80
C ARG A 427 21.72 4.46 -8.80
N LYS A 428 22.86 4.73 -8.16
CA LYS A 428 23.93 3.73 -8.01
C LYS A 428 23.58 2.57 -7.06
N PHE A 429 22.44 2.65 -6.37
CA PHE A 429 21.89 1.63 -5.46
C PHE A 429 20.53 1.08 -5.94
N THR A 430 19.96 1.59 -7.04
CA THR A 430 18.74 1.04 -7.63
C THR A 430 19.09 -0.24 -8.39
N GLU A 431 18.86 -1.38 -7.74
CA GLU A 431 19.09 -2.70 -8.31
C GLU A 431 18.04 -3.06 -9.38
N LYS A 432 18.44 -3.89 -10.36
CA LYS A 432 17.51 -4.50 -11.33
C LYS A 432 16.49 -5.46 -10.68
N TYR A 433 16.76 -5.90 -9.45
CA TYR A 433 15.92 -6.81 -8.66
C TYR A 433 15.59 -6.18 -7.30
N PRO A 434 14.47 -5.45 -7.16
CA PRO A 434 14.14 -4.74 -5.91
C PRO A 434 14.04 -5.71 -4.70
N PHE A 435 13.61 -6.94 -4.97
CA PHE A 435 13.47 -8.06 -4.03
C PHE A 435 14.77 -8.84 -3.74
N GLY A 436 15.92 -8.45 -4.29
CA GLY A 436 17.18 -9.18 -4.12
C GLY A 436 17.54 -9.47 -2.65
N ASN A 437 17.20 -8.56 -1.74
CA ASN A 437 17.62 -8.60 -0.34
C ASN A 437 16.56 -9.22 0.61
N VAL A 438 15.37 -9.59 0.13
CA VAL A 438 14.27 -10.05 1.00
C VAL A 438 14.06 -11.55 0.89
N HIS A 439 13.82 -12.19 2.04
CA HIS A 439 13.32 -13.55 2.06
C HIS A 439 11.81 -13.53 1.83
N MET A 440 11.31 -14.43 0.99
CA MET A 440 9.88 -14.52 0.65
C MET A 440 9.38 -15.95 0.82
N ALA A 441 8.27 -16.11 1.53
CA ALA A 441 7.57 -17.37 1.72
C ALA A 441 6.13 -17.26 1.17
N LEU A 442 5.54 -18.38 0.78
CA LEU A 442 4.14 -18.46 0.34
C LEU A 442 3.26 -18.99 1.48
N ARG A 443 2.24 -18.24 1.88
CA ARG A 443 1.19 -18.68 2.81
C ARG A 443 -0.04 -19.12 2.02
N VAL A 444 -0.59 -20.29 2.34
CA VAL A 444 -1.86 -20.78 1.80
C VAL A 444 -2.71 -21.29 2.96
N GLY A 445 -3.74 -20.53 3.32
CA GLY A 445 -4.53 -20.79 4.51
C GLY A 445 -3.66 -20.86 5.77
N PRO A 446 -3.63 -21.99 6.49
CA PRO A 446 -2.76 -22.22 7.64
C PRO A 446 -1.33 -22.67 7.27
N LEU A 447 -1.07 -23.09 6.03
CA LEU A 447 0.24 -23.59 5.59
C LEU A 447 1.18 -22.46 5.19
N VAL A 448 2.48 -22.62 5.48
CA VAL A 448 3.58 -21.78 4.99
C VAL A 448 4.59 -22.65 4.25
N ILE A 449 5.01 -22.19 3.07
CA ILE A 449 5.92 -22.88 2.16
C ILE A 449 7.09 -21.95 1.85
N GLU A 450 8.32 -22.38 2.14
CA GLU A 450 9.51 -21.55 1.93
C GLU A 450 10.73 -22.34 1.45
N ASN A 451 11.53 -21.75 0.56
CA ASN A 451 12.85 -22.26 0.18
C ASN A 451 13.96 -21.56 0.99
N GLY A 452 15.21 -22.02 0.85
CA GLY A 452 16.37 -21.32 1.43
C GLY A 452 16.51 -21.40 2.95
N VAL A 453 15.73 -22.25 3.61
CA VAL A 453 15.94 -22.65 5.01
C VAL A 453 17.06 -23.70 5.09
N SER A 454 17.97 -23.58 6.06
CA SER A 454 19.06 -24.55 6.23
C SER A 454 18.54 -25.92 6.68
N HIS A 455 19.31 -26.97 6.38
CA HIS A 455 19.02 -28.37 6.72
C HIS A 455 17.74 -28.98 6.08
N THR A 456 17.09 -28.33 5.11
CA THR A 456 15.86 -28.82 4.42
C THR A 456 16.13 -29.70 3.18
N LYS A 457 17.24 -30.43 3.14
CA LYS A 457 17.65 -31.25 1.98
C LYS A 457 17.70 -30.43 0.66
N SER A 458 18.14 -29.17 0.74
CA SER A 458 18.22 -28.23 -0.39
C SER A 458 16.89 -28.01 -1.13
N GLY A 459 15.75 -28.23 -0.47
CA GLY A 459 14.42 -28.09 -1.04
C GLY A 459 13.54 -27.09 -0.28
N ALA A 460 12.23 -27.34 -0.29
CA ALA A 460 11.22 -26.48 0.32
C ALA A 460 10.77 -27.02 1.69
N LEU A 461 10.71 -26.15 2.69
CA LEU A 461 10.05 -26.41 3.97
C LEU A 461 8.54 -26.17 3.81
N VAL A 462 7.74 -27.03 4.43
CA VAL A 462 6.31 -26.76 4.70
C VAL A 462 6.07 -26.84 6.21
N SER A 463 5.46 -25.80 6.76
CA SER A 463 5.08 -25.69 8.16
C SER A 463 3.67 -25.11 8.32
N LEU A 464 3.18 -25.05 9.55
CA LEU A 464 2.09 -24.13 9.88
C LEU A 464 2.59 -22.68 9.99
N ARG A 465 1.66 -21.75 9.82
CA ARG A 465 1.84 -20.31 10.08
C ARG A 465 1.83 -19.98 11.58
N GLU A 466 2.39 -18.83 11.93
CA GLU A 466 2.03 -18.19 13.20
C GLU A 466 0.54 -17.78 13.16
N MET A 467 -0.17 -18.08 14.26
CA MET A 467 -1.58 -17.78 14.42
C MET A 467 -1.82 -16.25 14.43
N PRO A 468 -2.93 -15.75 13.84
CA PRO A 468 -3.35 -14.37 13.95
C PRO A 468 -3.54 -13.92 15.40
N ILE A 469 -3.03 -12.75 15.73
CA ILE A 469 -3.17 -12.10 17.04
C ILE A 469 -4.47 -11.29 17.02
N PHE A 470 -5.57 -12.00 17.25
CA PHE A 470 -6.89 -11.40 17.37
C PHE A 470 -7.09 -10.67 18.71
N HIS A 471 -6.47 -11.16 19.78
CA HIS A 471 -6.36 -10.44 21.05
C HIS A 471 -4.96 -10.61 21.66
N GLU A 472 -4.54 -11.85 21.91
CA GLU A 472 -3.19 -12.15 22.40
C GLU A 472 -2.64 -13.45 21.77
N ARG A 473 -1.44 -13.86 22.19
CA ARG A 473 -0.79 -15.09 21.71
C ARG A 473 -1.05 -16.24 22.67
N PHE A 474 -2.13 -16.97 22.44
CA PHE A 474 -2.49 -18.14 23.25
C PHE A 474 -1.52 -19.33 23.03
N PRO A 475 -1.16 -20.08 24.09
CA PRO A 475 -0.55 -21.39 23.94
C PRO A 475 -1.61 -22.40 23.50
N LEU A 476 -1.64 -22.73 22.21
CA LEU A 476 -2.64 -23.63 21.63
C LEU A 476 -2.33 -25.11 21.93
N GLN A 477 -3.33 -25.85 22.38
CA GLN A 477 -3.24 -27.29 22.67
C GLN A 477 -3.37 -28.15 21.42
N SER A 478 -4.06 -27.64 20.38
CA SER A 478 -4.32 -28.35 19.13
C SER A 478 -3.28 -28.11 18.02
N ALA A 479 -2.27 -27.29 18.26
CA ALA A 479 -1.20 -27.02 17.29
C ALA A 479 -0.29 -28.26 17.13
N PRO A 480 -0.17 -28.86 15.92
CA PRO A 480 0.64 -30.04 15.69
C PRO A 480 2.14 -29.72 15.71
N GLU A 481 2.92 -30.55 16.40
CA GLU A 481 4.38 -30.40 16.46
C GLU A 481 5.10 -31.05 15.25
N ARG A 482 4.68 -30.80 13.99
CA ARG A 482 5.32 -31.40 12.80
C ARG A 482 5.46 -30.46 11.60
N ASN A 483 6.62 -30.55 10.94
CA ASN A 483 6.96 -29.84 9.70
C ASN A 483 7.49 -30.84 8.65
N TYR A 484 7.30 -30.53 7.37
CA TYR A 484 7.78 -31.35 6.26
C TYR A 484 8.85 -30.64 5.43
N ALA A 485 9.70 -31.40 4.74
CA ALA A 485 10.57 -30.89 3.68
C ALA A 485 10.38 -31.71 2.40
N VAL A 486 10.14 -31.02 1.29
CA VAL A 486 10.15 -31.59 -0.06
C VAL A 486 11.56 -31.44 -0.62
N ASP A 487 12.22 -32.56 -0.86
CA ASP A 487 13.61 -32.64 -1.32
C ASP A 487 13.86 -31.84 -2.61
N GLY A 488 14.98 -31.12 -2.67
CA GLY A 488 15.43 -30.40 -3.87
C GLY A 488 15.83 -31.32 -5.03
N SER A 489 16.11 -32.60 -4.74
CA SER A 489 16.46 -33.61 -5.74
C SER A 489 15.35 -33.93 -6.75
N ALA A 490 15.72 -34.58 -7.86
CA ALA A 490 14.79 -35.01 -8.91
C ALA A 490 13.77 -36.08 -8.46
N ASP A 491 14.00 -36.72 -7.31
CA ASP A 491 13.11 -37.71 -6.71
C ASP A 491 11.99 -37.09 -5.87
N ARG A 492 12.11 -35.80 -5.49
CA ARG A 492 11.13 -35.06 -4.68
C ARG A 492 10.63 -35.84 -3.45
N LYS A 493 11.55 -36.47 -2.72
CA LYS A 493 11.24 -37.25 -1.50
C LYS A 493 10.65 -36.35 -0.41
N LEU A 494 9.69 -36.89 0.34
CA LEU A 494 9.05 -36.20 1.45
C LEU A 494 9.70 -36.61 2.77
N TRP A 495 10.14 -35.61 3.53
CA TRP A 495 10.74 -35.77 4.85
C TRP A 495 9.87 -35.09 5.90
N GLN A 496 9.84 -35.63 7.11
CA GLN A 496 9.15 -35.05 8.26
C GLN A 496 10.15 -34.81 9.41
N ARG A 497 9.92 -33.77 10.19
CA ARG A 497 10.57 -33.57 11.49
C ARG A 497 9.57 -33.11 12.53
N LYS A 498 9.88 -33.37 13.80
CA LYS A 498 9.17 -32.73 14.91
C LYS A 498 9.48 -31.23 14.88
N GLN A 499 8.46 -30.39 14.96
CA GLN A 499 8.60 -28.95 15.09
C GLN A 499 9.11 -28.62 16.50
N GLN A 500 10.15 -27.79 16.60
CA GLN A 500 10.46 -27.07 17.83
C GLN A 500 9.68 -25.76 17.84
N ALA A 501 9.41 -25.20 19.02
CA ALA A 501 8.83 -23.87 19.15
C ALA A 501 9.69 -22.86 18.37
N ASP A 502 9.14 -22.35 17.27
CA ASP A 502 9.91 -21.55 16.31
C ASP A 502 10.22 -20.17 16.90
N SER A 503 11.34 -19.60 16.46
CA SER A 503 11.65 -18.21 16.75
C SER A 503 10.62 -17.30 16.06
N ARG A 504 10.08 -16.34 16.81
CA ARG A 504 9.01 -15.44 16.33
C ARG A 504 9.43 -14.74 15.03
N LYS A 505 8.75 -15.05 13.92
CA LYS A 505 9.01 -14.46 12.61
C LYS A 505 8.72 -12.96 12.63
N ARG A 506 9.58 -12.19 11.97
CA ARG A 506 9.42 -10.73 11.78
C ARG A 506 9.07 -10.47 10.32
N TYR A 507 7.80 -10.18 10.06
CA TYR A 507 7.33 -9.80 8.72
C TYR A 507 7.56 -8.30 8.48
N LYS A 508 8.09 -7.96 7.30
CA LYS A 508 8.27 -6.59 6.78
C LYS A 508 7.05 -6.15 5.96
N ALA A 509 6.45 -7.09 5.24
CA ALA A 509 5.17 -6.93 4.55
C ALA A 509 4.51 -8.30 4.38
N ILE A 510 3.19 -8.30 4.21
CA ILE A 510 2.41 -9.46 3.80
C ILE A 510 1.61 -9.01 2.57
N MET A 511 1.76 -9.66 1.43
CA MET A 511 1.10 -9.26 0.18
C MET A 511 -0.06 -10.20 -0.12
N LYS A 512 -1.30 -9.70 -0.10
CA LYS A 512 -2.50 -10.48 -0.46
C LYS A 512 -2.42 -10.91 -1.93
N GLN A 513 -2.46 -12.20 -2.23
CA GLN A 513 -2.49 -12.70 -3.62
C GLN A 513 -3.88 -13.17 -4.00
N VAL A 514 -4.53 -13.92 -3.11
CA VAL A 514 -5.92 -14.38 -3.27
C VAL A 514 -6.66 -14.16 -1.95
N VAL A 515 -7.88 -13.64 -2.05
CA VAL A 515 -8.83 -13.45 -0.95
C VAL A 515 -9.86 -14.57 -1.00
N GLY A 516 -9.90 -15.41 0.03
CA GLY A 516 -10.77 -16.58 0.11
C GLY A 516 -12.27 -16.27 -0.01
N ALA A 517 -13.04 -17.28 -0.42
CA ALA A 517 -14.50 -17.26 -0.35
C ALA A 517 -15.13 -17.46 1.06
N PRO A 518 -14.53 -18.15 2.05
CA PRO A 518 -15.20 -18.46 3.32
C PRO A 518 -15.57 -17.23 4.15
N PHE A 519 -16.75 -17.27 4.77
CA PHE A 519 -17.32 -16.25 5.66
C PHE A 519 -17.35 -14.85 5.03
N SER A 520 -17.51 -14.78 3.71
CA SER A 520 -17.67 -13.52 2.96
C SER A 520 -19.12 -13.23 2.56
N GLY A 521 -20.05 -14.17 2.81
CA GLY A 521 -21.41 -14.14 2.28
C GLY A 521 -21.53 -14.63 0.83
N VAL A 522 -20.45 -15.21 0.29
CA VAL A 522 -20.41 -15.78 -1.08
C VAL A 522 -20.76 -17.27 -1.10
N LEU A 523 -20.52 -17.99 -0.01
CA LEU A 523 -20.93 -19.40 0.12
C LEU A 523 -22.35 -19.48 0.72
N ALA A 524 -22.83 -20.70 0.92
CA ALA A 524 -24.09 -21.00 1.59
C ALA A 524 -24.14 -20.40 3.02
N GLN A 525 -24.80 -19.24 3.16
CA GLN A 525 -24.79 -18.43 4.38
C GLN A 525 -25.39 -19.16 5.60
N ASP A 526 -26.39 -20.01 5.37
CA ASP A 526 -26.98 -20.91 6.35
C ASP A 526 -25.93 -21.83 6.99
N LYS A 527 -25.08 -22.47 6.16
CA LYS A 527 -24.01 -23.36 6.60
C LYS A 527 -22.89 -22.61 7.31
N GLU A 528 -22.57 -21.40 6.86
CA GLU A 528 -21.61 -20.52 7.55
C GLU A 528 -22.13 -20.09 8.94
N LEU A 529 -23.43 -19.81 9.08
CA LEU A 529 -24.06 -19.48 10.36
C LEU A 529 -24.12 -20.67 11.32
N GLU A 530 -24.30 -21.89 10.83
CA GLU A 530 -24.18 -23.08 11.67
C GLU A 530 -22.79 -23.26 12.29
N ILE A 531 -21.73 -22.96 11.54
CA ILE A 531 -20.35 -22.99 12.06
C ILE A 531 -20.16 -21.91 13.13
N VAL A 532 -20.68 -20.69 12.90
CA VAL A 532 -20.65 -19.61 13.91
C VAL A 532 -21.34 -20.04 15.21
N ARG A 533 -22.52 -20.69 15.13
CA ARG A 533 -23.24 -21.19 16.31
C ARG A 533 -22.44 -22.26 17.07
N ASP A 534 -21.80 -23.18 16.38
CA ASP A 534 -20.98 -24.22 17.01
C ASP A 534 -19.74 -23.62 17.70
N VAL A 535 -19.07 -22.64 17.07
CA VAL A 535 -17.95 -21.88 17.67
C VAL A 535 -18.40 -21.15 18.94
N LEU A 536 -19.56 -20.48 18.91
CA LEU A 536 -20.13 -19.82 20.09
C LEU A 536 -20.57 -20.82 21.18
N ALA A 537 -20.99 -22.03 20.82
CA ALA A 537 -21.27 -23.10 21.77
C ALA A 537 -19.98 -23.64 22.42
N ALA A 538 -18.88 -23.74 21.66
CA ALA A 538 -17.56 -24.14 22.17
C ALA A 538 -17.01 -23.12 23.20
N CYS A 539 -17.23 -21.81 22.98
CA CYS A 539 -16.82 -20.75 23.91
C CYS A 539 -17.41 -20.92 25.32
N LYS A 540 -18.59 -21.55 25.44
CA LYS A 540 -19.29 -21.79 26.72
C LYS A 540 -18.76 -23.00 27.50
N LYS A 541 -17.76 -23.72 26.98
CA LYS A 541 -17.16 -24.88 27.64
C LYS A 541 -15.99 -24.47 28.55
N PRO A 542 -15.76 -25.16 29.69
CA PRO A 542 -14.68 -24.86 30.64
C PRO A 542 -13.35 -25.55 30.25
N PHE A 543 -12.93 -25.49 28.98
CA PHE A 543 -11.72 -26.18 28.50
C PHE A 543 -10.40 -25.53 28.97
N ASP A 544 -10.48 -24.36 29.58
CA ASP A 544 -9.41 -23.51 30.09
C ASP A 544 -9.45 -23.36 31.62
N ASP A 545 -10.33 -24.10 32.30
CA ASP A 545 -10.44 -24.10 33.76
C ASP A 545 -9.14 -24.65 34.40
N PRO A 546 -8.38 -23.84 35.15
CA PRO A 546 -7.13 -24.27 35.77
C PRO A 546 -7.31 -25.34 36.85
N GLY A 547 -8.54 -25.58 37.32
CA GLY A 547 -8.87 -26.69 38.23
C GLY A 547 -8.94 -28.07 37.55
N LEU A 548 -8.98 -28.13 36.22
CA LEU A 548 -9.04 -29.38 35.46
C LEU A 548 -7.64 -29.90 35.09
N PRO A 549 -7.41 -31.24 35.08
CA PRO A 549 -6.20 -31.82 34.51
C PRO A 549 -6.03 -31.43 33.04
N ALA A 550 -4.79 -31.14 32.62
CA ALA A 550 -4.49 -30.75 31.23
C ALA A 550 -4.95 -31.77 30.19
N SER A 551 -4.98 -33.07 30.53
CA SER A 551 -5.52 -34.13 29.66
C SER A 551 -7.03 -34.02 29.45
N ASP A 552 -7.77 -33.49 30.42
CA ASP A 552 -9.22 -33.40 30.38
C ASP A 552 -9.67 -32.05 29.80
N GLN A 553 -8.90 -30.97 30.05
CA GLN A 553 -8.95 -29.73 29.27
C GLN A 553 -8.84 -30.03 27.76
N ALA A 554 -7.82 -30.79 27.35
CA ALA A 554 -7.59 -31.14 25.94
C ALA A 554 -8.74 -31.97 25.34
N LYS A 555 -9.28 -32.96 26.07
CA LYS A 555 -10.46 -33.73 25.62
C LYS A 555 -11.72 -32.87 25.50
N LEU A 556 -11.95 -31.97 26.46
CA LEU A 556 -13.10 -31.05 26.43
C LEU A 556 -12.99 -30.08 25.26
N LEU A 557 -11.80 -29.55 25.00
CA LEU A 557 -11.54 -28.70 23.84
C LEU A 557 -11.77 -29.46 22.53
N ASP A 558 -11.20 -30.66 22.38
CA ASP A 558 -11.36 -31.50 21.20
C ASP A 558 -12.84 -31.80 20.90
N SER A 559 -13.58 -32.22 21.94
CA SER A 559 -15.03 -32.46 21.87
C SER A 559 -15.83 -31.19 21.55
N ALA A 560 -15.38 -30.02 22.00
CA ALA A 560 -16.04 -28.74 21.73
C ALA A 560 -15.79 -28.23 20.30
N LEU A 561 -14.58 -28.44 19.75
CA LEU A 561 -14.20 -28.00 18.41
C LEU A 561 -14.67 -28.95 17.30
N GLY A 562 -14.86 -30.24 17.60
CA GLY A 562 -15.25 -31.28 16.63
C GLY A 562 -16.43 -30.88 15.70
N PRO A 563 -17.59 -30.47 16.24
CA PRO A 563 -18.76 -30.10 15.42
C PRO A 563 -18.47 -28.98 14.41
N ALA A 564 -17.80 -27.91 14.87
CA ALA A 564 -17.41 -26.80 14.01
C ALA A 564 -16.39 -27.24 12.94
N LEU A 565 -15.38 -28.04 13.33
CA LEU A 565 -14.35 -28.55 12.43
C LEU A 565 -14.94 -29.43 11.31
N ASP A 566 -15.89 -30.31 11.64
CA ASP A 566 -16.49 -31.21 10.65
C ASP A 566 -17.45 -30.48 9.70
N LYS A 567 -18.15 -29.44 10.16
CA LYS A 567 -18.90 -28.52 9.27
C LYS A 567 -17.96 -27.69 8.38
N VAL A 568 -16.84 -27.18 8.91
CA VAL A 568 -15.81 -26.48 8.10
C VAL A 568 -15.21 -27.41 7.04
N LYS A 569 -14.88 -28.67 7.39
CA LYS A 569 -14.44 -29.69 6.42
C LYS A 569 -15.50 -29.94 5.34
N THR A 570 -16.77 -30.04 5.71
CA THR A 570 -17.88 -30.25 4.78
C THR A 570 -18.04 -29.07 3.82
N LEU A 571 -17.97 -27.83 4.32
CA LEU A 571 -18.13 -26.61 3.53
C LEU A 571 -16.92 -26.34 2.60
N LEU A 572 -15.71 -26.58 3.08
CA LEU A 572 -14.47 -26.16 2.40
C LEU A 572 -13.70 -27.30 1.73
N GLY A 573 -13.92 -28.56 2.10
CA GLY A 573 -13.04 -29.68 1.72
C GLY A 573 -12.78 -29.83 0.22
N LYS A 574 -13.81 -29.67 -0.61
CA LYS A 574 -13.65 -29.66 -2.08
C LYS A 574 -12.69 -28.55 -2.57
N ARG A 575 -12.78 -27.33 -1.99
CA ARG A 575 -11.90 -26.19 -2.35
C ARG A 575 -10.49 -26.38 -1.82
N VAL A 576 -10.35 -26.78 -0.55
CA VAL A 576 -9.05 -27.10 0.07
C VAL A 576 -8.30 -28.12 -0.77
N ARG A 577 -8.99 -29.20 -1.17
CA ARG A 577 -8.40 -30.23 -2.03
C ARG A 577 -7.91 -29.69 -3.37
N LEU A 578 -8.69 -28.86 -4.06
CA LEU A 578 -8.26 -28.21 -5.32
C LEU A 578 -7.00 -27.35 -5.14
N TYR A 579 -6.92 -26.58 -4.05
CA TYR A 579 -5.73 -25.79 -3.72
C TYR A 579 -4.51 -26.70 -3.46
N LEU A 580 -4.66 -27.73 -2.63
CA LEU A 580 -3.57 -28.62 -2.25
C LEU A 580 -3.13 -29.54 -3.39
N GLU A 581 -4.03 -30.01 -4.26
CA GLU A 581 -3.69 -30.74 -5.49
C GLU A 581 -2.85 -29.87 -6.43
N SER A 582 -3.26 -28.60 -6.63
CA SER A 582 -2.51 -27.61 -7.40
C SER A 582 -1.11 -27.38 -6.82
N ILE A 583 -1.00 -27.11 -5.52
CA ILE A 583 0.27 -26.84 -4.84
C ILE A 583 1.19 -28.07 -4.86
N SER A 584 0.65 -29.26 -4.56
CA SER A 584 1.39 -30.52 -4.60
C SER A 584 1.96 -30.76 -5.99
N LYS A 585 1.15 -30.57 -7.04
CA LYS A 585 1.60 -30.69 -8.43
C LYS A 585 2.75 -29.74 -8.74
N ARG A 586 2.66 -28.46 -8.32
CA ARG A 586 3.71 -27.46 -8.55
C ARG A 586 5.00 -27.74 -7.75
N LEU A 587 4.91 -28.24 -6.52
CA LEU A 587 6.07 -28.62 -5.71
C LEU A 587 6.81 -29.86 -6.24
N LEU A 588 6.06 -30.81 -6.82
CA LEU A 588 6.62 -32.02 -7.44
C LEU A 588 7.13 -31.79 -8.87
N ASP A 589 6.76 -30.68 -9.50
CA ASP A 589 7.24 -30.29 -10.82
C ASP A 589 8.78 -30.17 -10.84
N ARG A 590 9.40 -30.57 -11.94
CA ARG A 590 10.85 -30.48 -12.16
C ARG A 590 11.29 -29.08 -12.54
N ASP A 591 10.41 -28.30 -13.18
CA ASP A 591 10.69 -26.92 -13.58
C ASP A 591 10.64 -25.94 -12.38
N THR A 592 9.94 -26.32 -11.31
CA THR A 592 9.93 -25.60 -10.02
C THR A 592 11.27 -25.73 -9.31
N LYS A 593 12.05 -24.65 -9.27
CA LYS A 593 13.33 -24.59 -8.53
C LYS A 593 13.11 -24.46 -7.02
N LEU A 594 13.02 -25.60 -6.31
CA LEU A 594 12.91 -25.62 -4.84
C LEU A 594 14.21 -25.16 -4.14
N THR A 595 15.38 -25.40 -4.72
CA THR A 595 16.66 -24.98 -4.13
C THR A 595 16.82 -23.46 -4.22
N TRP A 596 17.30 -22.84 -3.13
CA TRP A 596 17.59 -21.41 -3.09
C TRP A 596 18.95 -21.08 -3.72
N SER A 597 19.02 -19.94 -4.39
CA SER A 597 20.20 -19.40 -5.05
C SER A 597 20.62 -18.06 -4.44
N ALA A 598 21.83 -18.00 -3.90
CA ALA A 598 22.41 -16.76 -3.35
C ALA A 598 22.73 -15.70 -4.42
N THR A 599 22.86 -16.09 -5.70
CA THR A 599 23.12 -15.17 -6.80
C THR A 599 21.84 -14.56 -7.37
N ASP A 600 20.75 -15.33 -7.36
CA ASP A 600 19.50 -14.97 -8.05
C ASP A 600 18.40 -14.52 -7.07
N ASN A 601 18.59 -14.76 -5.76
CA ASN A 601 17.59 -14.70 -4.69
C ASN A 601 16.18 -15.13 -5.14
N ASN A 602 16.07 -16.38 -5.60
CA ASN A 602 14.90 -16.90 -6.30
C ASN A 602 13.64 -17.12 -5.43
N CYS A 603 13.56 -16.57 -4.20
CA CYS A 603 12.40 -16.73 -3.32
C CYS A 603 11.10 -16.20 -3.96
N GLN A 604 11.16 -15.07 -4.67
CA GLN A 604 9.99 -14.53 -5.39
C GLN A 604 9.54 -15.47 -6.52
N THR A 605 10.46 -15.87 -7.40
CA THR A 605 10.16 -16.77 -8.53
C THR A 605 9.65 -18.13 -8.04
N PHE A 606 10.19 -18.63 -6.92
CA PHE A 606 9.71 -19.83 -6.23
C PHE A 606 8.26 -19.68 -5.75
N CYS A 607 7.92 -18.57 -5.07
CA CYS A 607 6.55 -18.31 -4.65
C CYS A 607 5.60 -18.20 -5.86
N ASN A 608 6.03 -17.54 -6.94
CA ASN A 608 5.25 -17.41 -8.17
C ASN A 608 5.03 -18.76 -8.87
N SER A 609 6.03 -19.65 -8.91
CA SER A 609 5.89 -20.94 -9.61
C SER A 609 4.97 -21.92 -8.90
N ILE A 610 4.66 -21.71 -7.61
CA ILE A 610 3.69 -22.50 -6.85
C ILE A 610 2.25 -22.00 -7.06
N ILE A 611 2.04 -20.72 -7.34
CA ILE A 611 0.70 -20.16 -7.60
C ILE A 611 0.25 -20.55 -9.01
N ASP A 612 -0.80 -21.38 -9.12
CA ASP A 612 -1.34 -21.73 -10.44
C ASP A 612 -2.16 -20.59 -11.04
N ARG A 613 -1.53 -19.90 -12.00
CA ARG A 613 -2.15 -18.80 -12.76
C ARG A 613 -3.44 -19.22 -13.47
N THR A 614 -3.60 -20.46 -13.91
CA THR A 614 -4.83 -20.89 -14.62
C THR A 614 -6.05 -20.89 -13.70
N LEU A 615 -5.85 -21.09 -12.39
CA LEU A 615 -6.89 -21.02 -11.38
C LEU A 615 -7.03 -19.61 -10.80
N PHE A 616 -5.90 -18.96 -10.47
CA PHE A 616 -5.86 -17.78 -9.62
C PHE A 616 -5.61 -16.46 -10.35
N GLU A 617 -5.38 -16.41 -11.67
CA GLU A 617 -5.20 -15.13 -12.39
C GLU A 617 -6.48 -14.30 -12.62
N PRO A 618 -7.69 -14.87 -12.81
CA PRO A 618 -8.93 -14.08 -12.89
C PRO A 618 -9.18 -13.20 -11.65
N LEU A 619 -9.54 -11.92 -11.84
CA LEU A 619 -9.75 -10.96 -10.73
C LEU A 619 -10.88 -11.43 -9.79
N VAL A 620 -11.98 -11.91 -10.36
CA VAL A 620 -13.07 -12.63 -9.69
C VAL A 620 -13.25 -13.94 -10.44
N ASN A 621 -13.75 -14.99 -9.78
CA ASN A 621 -13.77 -16.33 -10.36
C ASN A 621 -14.51 -16.36 -11.71
N GLY A 622 -13.78 -16.71 -12.78
CA GLY A 622 -14.29 -16.78 -14.14
C GLY A 622 -15.26 -17.94 -14.35
N LYS A 623 -15.98 -17.92 -15.50
CA LYS A 623 -17.02 -18.88 -15.95
C LYS A 623 -17.44 -19.93 -14.90
N MET A 624 -18.60 -19.73 -14.27
CA MET A 624 -19.32 -20.84 -13.64
C MET A 624 -19.43 -21.98 -14.66
N HIS A 625 -19.06 -23.19 -14.24
CA HIS A 625 -19.34 -24.38 -15.02
C HIS A 625 -20.86 -24.44 -15.22
N LYS A 626 -21.32 -24.40 -16.47
CA LYS A 626 -22.76 -24.35 -16.82
C LYS A 626 -23.55 -25.58 -16.34
N GLU A 627 -22.85 -26.59 -15.83
CA GLU A 627 -23.34 -27.91 -15.46
C GLU A 627 -23.53 -28.08 -13.95
N ASP A 628 -23.09 -27.14 -13.11
CA ASP A 628 -23.23 -27.22 -11.65
C ASP A 628 -23.83 -25.92 -11.06
N PRO A 629 -25.15 -25.91 -10.73
CA PRO A 629 -25.80 -24.78 -10.06
C PRO A 629 -25.33 -24.55 -8.61
N GLU A 630 -24.63 -25.50 -7.98
CA GLU A 630 -23.99 -25.34 -6.66
C GLU A 630 -22.54 -24.83 -6.74
N ALA A 631 -22.06 -24.42 -7.93
CA ALA A 631 -20.70 -23.93 -8.16
C ALA A 631 -20.45 -22.50 -7.61
N TYR A 632 -20.56 -22.32 -6.29
CA TYR A 632 -20.04 -21.14 -5.59
C TYR A 632 -18.55 -20.93 -5.95
N PRO A 633 -18.07 -19.68 -6.07
CA PRO A 633 -16.72 -19.42 -6.56
C PRO A 633 -15.62 -19.98 -5.66
N LEU A 634 -14.43 -20.13 -6.25
CA LEU A 634 -13.25 -20.67 -5.57
C LEU A 634 -12.68 -19.68 -4.54
N TYR A 635 -12.68 -18.39 -4.90
CA TYR A 635 -12.20 -17.25 -4.11
C TYR A 635 -13.05 -16.00 -4.40
N SER A 636 -12.97 -15.00 -3.52
CA SER A 636 -13.71 -13.73 -3.65
C SER A 636 -13.01 -12.75 -4.59
N MET A 637 -11.69 -12.61 -4.48
CA MET A 637 -10.89 -11.70 -5.31
C MET A 637 -9.45 -12.19 -5.46
N SER A 638 -8.81 -11.89 -6.59
CA SER A 638 -7.39 -12.17 -6.84
C SER A 638 -6.60 -10.97 -7.33
N PHE A 639 -5.40 -10.85 -6.78
CA PHE A 639 -4.37 -9.87 -7.09
C PHE A 639 -3.17 -10.50 -7.82
N VAL A 640 -3.26 -11.77 -8.21
CA VAL A 640 -2.21 -12.46 -8.96
C VAL A 640 -1.95 -11.76 -10.30
N CYS A 641 -0.70 -11.34 -10.49
CA CYS A 641 -0.19 -10.68 -11.68
C CYS A 641 1.08 -11.42 -12.17
N PRO A 642 1.37 -11.41 -13.49
CA PRO A 642 2.67 -11.85 -14.00
C PRO A 642 3.81 -10.98 -13.49
N ASP A 643 5.04 -11.49 -13.52
CA ASP A 643 6.23 -10.74 -13.09
C ASP A 643 6.50 -9.51 -13.97
N GLU A 644 6.15 -9.57 -15.26
CA GLU A 644 6.15 -8.41 -16.16
C GLU A 644 5.15 -7.33 -15.74
N GLY A 645 4.07 -7.71 -15.06
CA GLY A 645 3.03 -6.80 -14.58
C GLY A 645 3.49 -5.84 -13.49
N TYR A 646 4.60 -6.14 -12.79
CA TYR A 646 5.22 -5.23 -11.83
C TYR A 646 6.16 -4.19 -12.47
N ARG A 647 6.38 -4.24 -13.80
CA ARG A 647 7.15 -3.21 -14.51
C ARG A 647 6.32 -1.94 -14.60
N GLN A 648 6.86 -0.83 -14.08
CA GLN A 648 6.11 0.43 -14.03
C GLN A 648 5.95 1.04 -15.43
N ARG A 649 4.71 1.39 -15.76
CA ARG A 649 4.37 2.31 -16.83
C ARG A 649 4.12 3.69 -16.23
N GLY A 650 4.68 4.75 -16.85
CA GLY A 650 4.48 6.12 -16.39
C GLY A 650 3.00 6.53 -16.39
N VAL A 651 2.56 7.21 -15.33
CA VAL A 651 1.21 7.77 -15.22
C VAL A 651 1.08 8.98 -16.15
N ARG A 652 0.14 8.92 -17.12
CA ARG A 652 -0.14 10.05 -18.03
C ARG A 652 -1.42 10.78 -17.65
N THR A 653 -2.44 10.05 -17.19
CA THR A 653 -3.77 10.61 -16.90
C THR A 653 -4.29 10.15 -15.55
N LYS A 654 -5.29 10.87 -15.03
CA LYS A 654 -6.06 10.50 -13.83
C LYS A 654 -6.83 9.18 -13.95
N TYR A 655 -6.89 8.59 -15.14
CA TYR A 655 -7.50 7.28 -15.41
C TYR A 655 -6.46 6.16 -15.55
N ASP A 656 -5.16 6.47 -15.53
CA ASP A 656 -4.11 5.47 -15.36
C ASP A 656 -3.98 5.07 -13.89
N VAL A 657 -3.41 3.88 -13.64
CA VAL A 657 -3.32 3.34 -12.28
C VAL A 657 -1.96 3.68 -11.66
N PRO A 658 -1.91 4.51 -10.60
CA PRO A 658 -0.68 4.86 -9.91
C PRO A 658 -0.11 3.66 -9.15
N SER A 659 1.15 3.76 -8.69
CA SER A 659 1.74 2.77 -7.78
C SER A 659 0.91 2.61 -6.51
N GLY A 660 0.62 1.35 -6.13
CA GLY A 660 0.05 1.04 -4.82
C GLY A 660 1.06 1.23 -3.70
N LEU A 661 0.63 1.17 -2.44
CA LEU A 661 1.47 1.42 -1.26
C LEU A 661 2.52 0.32 -1.06
N THR A 662 2.20 -0.94 -1.38
CA THR A 662 3.13 -2.07 -1.27
C THR A 662 4.17 -2.03 -2.38
N GLU A 663 3.78 -1.67 -3.60
CA GLU A 663 4.72 -1.43 -4.70
C GLU A 663 5.60 -0.21 -4.43
N GLU A 664 4.99 0.87 -3.93
CA GLU A 664 5.73 2.02 -3.44
C GLU A 664 6.74 1.54 -2.43
N TYR A 665 6.38 0.83 -1.35
CA TYR A 665 7.24 0.31 -0.28
C TYR A 665 8.36 -0.63 -0.76
N LEU A 666 8.14 -1.43 -1.81
CA LEU A 666 9.10 -2.44 -2.29
C LEU A 666 10.04 -1.93 -3.39
N LEU A 667 9.57 -1.07 -4.31
CA LEU A 667 10.25 -0.83 -5.59
C LEU A 667 11.06 0.47 -5.66
N ARG A 668 10.62 1.54 -4.98
CA ARG A 668 11.24 2.88 -5.06
C ARG A 668 12.33 3.10 -3.99
N PHE A 669 13.04 4.24 -4.00
CA PHE A 669 14.16 4.50 -3.05
C PHE A 669 13.91 5.71 -2.13
N HIS A 670 12.64 5.88 -1.77
CA HIS A 670 12.10 7.12 -1.24
C HIS A 670 12.55 7.51 0.18
N PHE A 671 12.62 6.55 1.12
CA PHE A 671 13.30 6.67 2.43
C PHE A 671 13.96 5.33 2.76
N GLY A 672 14.99 5.31 3.62
CA GLY A 672 15.85 4.15 3.88
C GLY A 672 15.15 2.83 4.19
N ARG A 673 15.07 1.93 3.21
CA ARG A 673 14.05 0.86 3.20
C ARG A 673 14.40 -0.43 3.87
N HIS A 674 13.33 -1.09 4.31
CA HIS A 674 13.20 -2.49 4.69
C HIS A 674 14.07 -2.96 5.82
N ASP A 675 15.36 -2.62 5.89
CA ASP A 675 16.34 -3.24 6.79
C ASP A 675 15.80 -3.36 8.22
N GLU A 676 15.22 -2.27 8.74
CA GLU A 676 14.59 -2.23 10.07
C GLU A 676 13.04 -2.14 10.00
N ALA A 677 12.47 -1.12 9.35
CA ALA A 677 11.02 -0.87 9.39
C ALA A 677 10.19 -1.81 8.48
N ASP A 678 9.04 -2.25 9.00
CA ASP A 678 7.96 -2.86 8.20
C ASP A 678 7.16 -1.79 7.42
N ILE A 679 6.24 -2.21 6.56
CA ILE A 679 5.47 -1.30 5.69
C ILE A 679 4.63 -0.29 6.47
N ILE A 680 3.98 -0.68 7.56
CA ILE A 680 3.10 0.20 8.35
C ILE A 680 3.97 1.28 9.01
N ASP A 681 5.08 0.89 9.64
CA ASP A 681 6.04 1.83 10.22
C ASP A 681 6.59 2.81 9.18
N THR A 682 6.93 2.32 7.99
CA THR A 682 7.48 3.14 6.90
C THR A 682 6.49 4.19 6.41
N TYR A 683 5.20 3.90 6.40
CA TYR A 683 4.17 4.90 6.09
C TYR A 683 3.88 5.85 7.25
N GLN A 684 4.12 5.45 8.51
CA GLN A 684 4.10 6.39 9.64
C GLN A 684 5.26 7.40 9.59
N GLU A 685 6.43 7.05 9.00
CA GLU A 685 7.54 8.01 8.81
C GLU A 685 7.13 9.25 7.99
N TYR A 686 6.14 9.15 7.09
CA TYR A 686 5.62 10.31 6.36
C TYR A 686 5.04 11.37 7.32
N TRP A 687 4.26 10.94 8.32
CA TRP A 687 3.56 11.82 9.25
C TRP A 687 4.48 12.30 10.38
N HIS A 688 5.28 11.36 10.93
CA HIS A 688 6.11 11.61 12.10
C HIS A 688 7.48 12.25 11.76
N ASP A 689 8.16 11.83 10.68
CA ASP A 689 9.53 12.27 10.37
C ASP A 689 9.59 13.32 9.25
N TRP A 690 8.99 13.05 8.08
CA TRP A 690 9.05 14.01 6.97
C TRP A 690 8.11 15.19 7.18
N GLY A 691 6.83 14.94 7.47
CA GLY A 691 5.82 15.97 7.69
C GLY A 691 5.94 16.70 9.03
N ALA A 692 6.69 16.13 9.98
CA ALA A 692 6.95 16.67 11.32
C ALA A 692 5.71 17.08 12.13
N PHE A 693 4.58 16.40 11.90
CA PHE A 693 3.30 16.69 12.58
C PHE A 693 3.22 16.19 14.03
N GLY A 694 4.23 15.41 14.48
CA GLY A 694 4.26 14.71 15.77
C GLY A 694 3.31 13.50 15.87
N GLY A 695 2.45 13.30 14.88
CA GLY A 695 1.42 12.25 14.84
C GLY A 695 0.72 12.24 13.49
N THR A 696 -0.29 11.38 13.33
CA THR A 696 -1.16 11.40 12.16
C THR A 696 -2.12 12.61 12.21
N LEU A 697 -2.90 12.84 11.15
CA LEU A 697 -3.82 13.99 11.06
C LEU A 697 -5.30 13.61 11.20
N TYR A 698 -5.69 12.38 10.83
CA TYR A 698 -7.09 11.95 10.76
C TYR A 698 -7.29 10.54 11.32
N ARG A 699 -8.47 10.29 11.93
CA ARG A 699 -8.86 9.08 12.70
C ARG A 699 -8.30 7.75 12.16
N ASN A 700 -8.52 7.46 10.88
CA ASN A 700 -8.16 6.15 10.29
C ASN A 700 -6.65 5.93 10.10
N GLN A 701 -5.82 6.97 10.24
CA GLN A 701 -4.41 6.93 9.87
C GLN A 701 -3.48 6.27 10.90
N ASP A 702 -3.88 6.21 12.19
CA ASP A 702 -3.08 5.53 13.21
C ASP A 702 -2.94 4.00 12.91
N LEU A 703 -3.92 3.41 12.20
CA LEU A 703 -3.85 2.05 11.65
C LEU A 703 -3.50 2.02 10.15
N PHE A 704 -4.16 2.85 9.33
CA PHE A 704 -4.03 2.85 7.87
C PHE A 704 -3.38 4.16 7.36
N PRO A 705 -2.04 4.31 7.45
CA PRO A 705 -1.30 5.58 7.42
C PRO A 705 -1.16 6.29 6.06
N TRP A 706 -2.24 6.45 5.30
CA TRP A 706 -2.30 7.22 4.07
C TRP A 706 -3.37 8.32 4.12
N ASP A 707 -3.27 9.32 3.25
CA ASP A 707 -4.41 10.19 2.93
C ASP A 707 -5.18 9.58 1.74
N CYS A 708 -6.47 9.31 1.95
CA CYS A 708 -7.37 8.68 0.98
C CYS A 708 -8.09 9.69 0.07
N THR A 709 -7.68 10.95 0.01
CA THR A 709 -8.24 11.99 -0.87
C THR A 709 -7.78 11.75 -2.30
N GLU A 710 -8.73 11.62 -3.23
CA GLU A 710 -8.44 11.42 -4.64
C GLU A 710 -8.14 12.76 -5.35
N ALA A 711 -7.02 12.81 -6.07
CA ALA A 711 -6.60 13.95 -6.87
C ALA A 711 -7.44 14.10 -8.15
N TYR A 712 -7.24 15.20 -8.87
CA TYR A 712 -7.75 15.41 -10.21
C TYR A 712 -9.29 15.42 -10.36
N GLY A 713 -9.98 15.88 -9.31
CA GLY A 713 -11.44 16.09 -9.28
C GLY A 713 -12.30 14.83 -9.41
N ARG A 714 -11.77 13.63 -9.10
CA ARG A 714 -12.51 12.37 -9.33
C ARG A 714 -13.47 11.95 -8.21
N TYR A 715 -13.22 12.34 -6.96
CA TYR A 715 -14.08 11.99 -5.82
C TYR A 715 -14.16 13.16 -4.82
N PRO A 716 -15.36 13.54 -4.32
CA PRO A 716 -15.52 14.73 -3.49
C PRO A 716 -15.05 14.55 -2.04
N THR A 717 -15.21 13.37 -1.45
CA THR A 717 -14.89 13.12 -0.03
C THR A 717 -13.39 13.08 0.22
N ARG A 718 -12.92 13.89 1.17
CA ARG A 718 -11.51 14.00 1.56
C ARG A 718 -11.16 13.00 2.68
N CYS A 719 -9.89 12.92 3.04
CA CYS A 719 -9.46 12.27 4.27
C CYS A 719 -9.76 13.22 5.45
N GLY A 720 -10.23 12.67 6.57
CA GLY A 720 -10.87 13.43 7.65
C GLY A 720 -12.40 13.29 7.61
N ASP A 721 -13.01 13.56 6.45
CA ASP A 721 -14.47 13.46 6.24
C ASP A 721 -14.94 12.05 5.81
N CYS A 722 -14.02 11.10 5.71
CA CYS A 722 -14.27 9.73 5.23
C CYS A 722 -14.56 8.73 6.37
N ASN A 723 -15.51 7.83 6.14
CA ASN A 723 -15.60 6.61 6.93
C ASN A 723 -14.47 5.61 6.59
N LEU A 724 -14.34 4.57 7.43
CA LEU A 724 -13.34 3.51 7.24
C LEU A 724 -13.49 2.83 5.86
N ALA A 725 -14.73 2.61 5.39
CA ALA A 725 -14.99 1.95 4.11
C ALA A 725 -14.33 2.66 2.93
N LYS A 726 -14.50 3.98 2.81
CA LYS A 726 -13.83 4.79 1.78
C LYS A 726 -12.32 4.77 1.96
N HIS A 727 -11.84 4.88 3.20
CA HIS A 727 -10.42 4.95 3.51
C HIS A 727 -9.65 3.72 3.01
N ILE A 728 -10.19 2.53 3.22
CA ILE A 728 -9.58 1.26 2.79
C ILE A 728 -9.82 0.93 1.31
N TRP A 729 -10.98 1.30 0.75
CA TRP A 729 -11.23 1.13 -0.69
C TRP A 729 -10.45 2.10 -1.59
N ALA A 730 -9.72 3.06 -1.02
CA ALA A 730 -8.72 3.85 -1.74
C ALA A 730 -7.54 3.00 -2.25
N PHE A 731 -7.18 1.94 -1.52
CA PHE A 731 -6.10 1.01 -1.84
C PHE A 731 -6.48 -0.43 -1.42
N PRO A 732 -7.35 -1.13 -2.17
CA PRO A 732 -7.90 -2.41 -1.73
C PRO A 732 -6.82 -3.47 -1.50
N PHE A 733 -5.95 -3.72 -2.49
CA PHE A 733 -4.83 -4.67 -2.39
C PHE A 733 -3.92 -4.37 -1.19
N ASP A 734 -3.55 -3.11 -0.98
CA ASP A 734 -2.70 -2.72 0.14
C ASP A 734 -3.42 -2.80 1.48
N SER A 735 -4.73 -2.54 1.53
CA SER A 735 -5.52 -2.58 2.77
C SER A 735 -5.69 -4.01 3.29
N TRP A 736 -5.99 -4.99 2.42
CA TRP A 736 -5.94 -6.40 2.81
C TRP A 736 -4.53 -6.82 3.25
N SER A 737 -3.50 -6.35 2.55
CA SER A 737 -2.09 -6.64 2.83
C SER A 737 -1.65 -6.09 4.21
N MET A 738 -2.00 -4.84 4.53
CA MET A 738 -1.74 -4.25 5.84
C MET A 738 -2.61 -4.86 6.95
N ALA A 739 -3.88 -5.19 6.68
CA ALA A 739 -4.74 -5.90 7.65
C ALA A 739 -4.14 -7.26 8.07
N SER A 740 -3.66 -8.06 7.12
CA SER A 740 -2.93 -9.31 7.43
C SER A 740 -1.66 -9.05 8.27
N LEU A 741 -0.94 -7.94 8.04
CA LEU A 741 0.22 -7.56 8.87
C LEU A 741 -0.17 -7.06 10.27
N HIS A 742 -1.27 -6.31 10.41
CA HIS A 742 -1.80 -5.91 11.72
C HIS A 742 -2.15 -7.12 12.57
N LEU A 743 -2.72 -8.17 11.97
CA LEU A 743 -3.02 -9.44 12.63
C LEU A 743 -1.77 -10.28 12.94
N ALA A 744 -0.60 -9.97 12.37
CA ALA A 744 0.68 -10.55 12.77
C ALA A 744 1.42 -9.72 13.86
N ARG A 745 0.95 -8.50 14.16
CA ARG A 745 1.55 -7.57 15.13
C ARG A 745 0.87 -7.65 16.50
N ASP A 746 1.70 -7.88 17.51
CA ASP A 746 1.37 -7.82 18.94
C ASP A 746 1.23 -6.36 19.43
N ARG A 747 0.56 -6.11 20.56
CA ARG A 747 0.30 -4.75 21.10
C ARG A 747 1.57 -3.93 21.27
N HIS A 748 2.64 -4.58 21.74
CA HIS A 748 3.95 -3.97 21.95
C HIS A 748 4.67 -3.52 20.66
N MET A 749 4.18 -3.92 19.48
CA MET A 749 4.75 -3.52 18.19
C MET A 749 4.09 -2.26 17.59
N TYR A 750 3.19 -1.61 18.34
CA TYR A 750 2.60 -0.31 18.01
C TYR A 750 3.21 0.79 18.87
N ALA A 751 3.30 2.01 18.35
CA ALA A 751 3.44 3.20 19.18
C ALA A 751 2.06 3.61 19.75
N PRO A 752 1.99 4.45 20.80
CA PRO A 752 0.72 5.02 21.26
C PRO A 752 -0.02 5.74 20.13
N ALA A 753 -1.35 5.57 20.06
CA ALA A 753 -2.17 6.21 19.02
C ALA A 753 -2.26 7.73 19.25
N THR A 754 -2.18 8.51 18.17
CA THR A 754 -1.97 9.97 18.26
C THR A 754 -3.21 10.80 17.96
N VAL A 755 -4.15 10.26 17.19
CA VAL A 755 -5.43 10.92 16.84
C VAL A 755 -6.58 10.19 17.51
N ASP A 756 -6.68 8.87 17.33
CA ASP A 756 -7.70 8.07 18.02
C ASP A 756 -7.09 7.34 19.23
N GLN A 757 -7.12 8.01 20.38
CA GLN A 757 -6.61 7.44 21.62
C GLN A 757 -7.43 6.21 22.09
N ALA A 758 -8.68 6.05 21.63
CA ALA A 758 -9.55 4.94 22.01
C ALA A 758 -9.16 3.60 21.35
N ILE A 759 -8.19 3.60 20.42
CA ILE A 759 -7.54 2.42 19.83
C ILE A 759 -6.07 2.26 20.25
N SER A 760 -5.57 3.00 21.25
CA SER A 760 -4.16 2.91 21.66
C SER A 760 -3.85 1.54 22.27
N ALA A 761 -2.83 0.86 21.74
CA ALA A 761 -2.42 -0.49 22.16
C ALA A 761 -1.42 -0.49 23.33
N VAL A 762 -0.69 0.61 23.51
CA VAL A 762 0.32 0.83 24.56
C VAL A 762 0.37 2.31 24.99
N GLY A 763 1.11 2.61 26.06
CA GLY A 763 1.23 3.96 26.64
C GLY A 763 0.12 4.28 27.66
N THR A 764 0.09 5.52 28.13
CA THR A 764 -0.80 5.99 29.23
C THR A 764 -2.29 5.80 28.95
N ASN A 765 -2.69 5.81 27.68
CA ASN A 765 -4.08 5.73 27.25
C ASN A 765 -4.51 4.28 26.90
N ALA A 766 -3.60 3.31 27.03
CA ALA A 766 -3.90 1.92 26.73
C ALA A 766 -4.67 1.25 27.85
N THR A 767 -5.85 0.74 27.50
CA THR A 767 -6.73 -0.07 28.34
C THR A 767 -6.99 -1.40 27.64
N PRO A 768 -7.45 -2.45 28.35
CA PRO A 768 -7.87 -3.69 27.70
C PRO A 768 -8.93 -3.43 26.61
N SER A 769 -9.88 -2.54 26.91
CA SER A 769 -10.94 -2.09 26.00
C SER A 769 -10.40 -1.37 24.74
N SER A 770 -9.37 -0.53 24.85
CA SER A 770 -8.78 0.16 23.68
C SER A 770 -7.98 -0.79 22.79
N TRP A 771 -7.31 -1.78 23.37
CA TRP A 771 -6.67 -2.84 22.60
C TRP A 771 -7.68 -3.71 21.85
N MET A 772 -8.79 -4.09 22.50
CA MET A 772 -9.88 -4.79 21.80
C MET A 772 -10.47 -3.93 20.67
N ARG A 773 -10.69 -2.62 20.90
CA ARG A 773 -11.16 -1.69 19.85
C ARG A 773 -10.21 -1.63 18.66
N ASN A 774 -8.89 -1.59 18.89
CA ASN A 774 -7.85 -1.65 17.86
C ASN A 774 -8.00 -2.90 16.98
N ARG A 775 -8.17 -4.07 17.60
CA ARG A 775 -8.37 -5.37 16.91
C ARG A 775 -9.67 -5.40 16.11
N LEU A 776 -10.78 -4.98 16.71
CA LEU A 776 -12.09 -4.93 16.06
C LEU A 776 -12.15 -3.94 14.89
N THR A 777 -11.40 -2.84 14.93
CA THR A 777 -11.29 -1.90 13.80
C THR A 777 -10.60 -2.54 12.60
N VAL A 778 -9.52 -3.31 12.81
CA VAL A 778 -8.83 -4.09 11.75
C VAL A 778 -9.74 -5.19 11.17
N LEU A 779 -10.51 -5.87 12.03
CA LEU A 779 -11.48 -6.88 11.59
C LEU A 779 -12.66 -6.26 10.83
N SER A 780 -13.12 -5.08 11.23
CA SER A 780 -14.18 -4.33 10.54
C SER A 780 -13.71 -3.86 9.16
N ALA A 781 -12.47 -3.36 9.03
CA ALA A 781 -11.86 -3.07 7.73
C ALA A 781 -11.85 -4.33 6.83
N THR A 782 -11.41 -5.46 7.39
CA THR A 782 -11.36 -6.76 6.68
C THR A 782 -12.76 -7.19 6.22
N SER A 783 -13.77 -7.05 7.08
CA SER A 783 -15.19 -7.35 6.79
C SER A 783 -15.77 -6.49 5.68
N ILE A 784 -15.53 -5.18 5.71
CA ILE A 784 -15.98 -4.23 4.68
C ILE A 784 -15.34 -4.57 3.31
N LEU A 785 -14.04 -4.88 3.29
CA LEU A 785 -13.34 -5.30 2.07
C LEU A 785 -13.94 -6.60 1.50
N HIS A 786 -14.15 -7.63 2.33
CA HIS A 786 -14.76 -8.89 1.90
C HIS A 786 -16.19 -8.71 1.40
N ARG A 787 -17.02 -7.90 2.05
CA ARG A 787 -18.42 -7.70 1.64
C ARG A 787 -18.56 -7.07 0.25
N VAL A 788 -17.64 -6.18 -0.13
CA VAL A 788 -17.59 -5.61 -1.49
C VAL A 788 -17.01 -6.62 -2.48
N ALA A 789 -15.95 -7.36 -2.12
CA ALA A 789 -15.41 -8.43 -2.97
C ALA A 789 -16.45 -9.51 -3.27
N ALA A 790 -17.22 -9.91 -2.26
CA ALA A 790 -18.35 -10.81 -2.36
C ALA A 790 -19.40 -10.30 -3.36
N ALA A 791 -19.83 -9.05 -3.18
CA ALA A 791 -20.78 -8.41 -4.09
C ALA A 791 -20.26 -8.36 -5.54
N MET A 792 -18.96 -8.06 -5.74
CA MET A 792 -18.31 -8.08 -7.05
C MET A 792 -18.26 -9.49 -7.66
N ALA A 793 -17.93 -10.52 -6.89
CA ALA A 793 -17.85 -11.90 -7.36
C ALA A 793 -19.23 -12.48 -7.73
N LEU A 794 -20.29 -12.11 -7.00
CA LEU A 794 -21.66 -12.52 -7.28
C LEU A 794 -22.26 -11.78 -8.49
N THR A 795 -21.94 -10.48 -8.66
CA THR A 795 -22.47 -9.65 -9.76
C THR A 795 -22.03 -10.18 -11.13
N ARG A 796 -23.00 -10.39 -12.05
CA ARG A 796 -22.75 -10.97 -13.39
C ARG A 796 -22.02 -9.98 -14.29
N GLU A 797 -22.38 -8.70 -14.19
CA GLU A 797 -21.82 -7.58 -14.93
C GLU A 797 -20.32 -7.46 -14.63
N VAL A 798 -19.92 -7.39 -13.35
CA VAL A 798 -18.50 -7.32 -12.94
C VAL A 798 -17.70 -8.50 -13.52
N ARG A 799 -18.22 -9.74 -13.44
CA ARG A 799 -17.54 -10.92 -13.99
C ARG A 799 -17.34 -10.87 -15.51
N ARG A 800 -18.25 -10.21 -16.24
CA ARG A 800 -18.13 -9.95 -17.68
C ARG A 800 -17.14 -8.81 -17.95
N ASP A 801 -17.33 -7.67 -17.30
CA ASP A 801 -16.60 -6.41 -17.57
C ASP A 801 -15.12 -6.51 -17.16
N THR A 802 -14.76 -7.44 -16.28
CA THR A 802 -13.38 -7.72 -15.84
C THR A 802 -12.72 -8.89 -16.58
N ALA A 803 -13.41 -9.54 -17.51
CA ALA A 803 -12.92 -10.77 -18.14
C ALA A 803 -11.63 -10.57 -18.96
N TRP A 804 -11.44 -9.39 -19.54
CA TRP A 804 -10.24 -9.02 -20.30
C TRP A 804 -8.93 -9.16 -19.48
N LEU A 805 -8.98 -9.04 -18.15
CA LEU A 805 -7.83 -9.11 -17.24
C LEU A 805 -7.13 -10.48 -17.14
N HIS A 806 -7.67 -11.50 -17.81
CA HIS A 806 -7.12 -12.85 -17.86
C HIS A 806 -7.19 -13.47 -19.28
N MET A 807 -7.38 -12.65 -20.32
CA MET A 807 -7.36 -13.08 -21.72
C MET A 807 -5.97 -13.00 -22.38
N ILE A 808 -4.89 -12.82 -21.62
CA ILE A 808 -3.54 -12.52 -22.17
C ILE A 808 -3.04 -13.62 -23.11
N SER A 809 -3.38 -14.89 -22.83
CA SER A 809 -3.06 -16.03 -23.70
C SER A 809 -3.80 -16.02 -25.04
N THR A 810 -4.94 -15.33 -25.14
CA THR A 810 -5.71 -15.12 -26.38
C THR A 810 -5.58 -13.70 -26.94
N ARG A 811 -4.85 -12.82 -26.24
CA ARG A 811 -4.61 -11.40 -26.55
C ARG A 811 -3.14 -11.03 -26.28
N PRO A 812 -2.17 -11.58 -27.04
CA PRO A 812 -0.75 -11.26 -26.88
C PRO A 812 -0.40 -9.81 -27.27
N ASP A 813 -1.34 -9.07 -27.85
CA ASP A 813 -1.29 -7.63 -28.07
C ASP A 813 -1.42 -6.80 -26.78
N LEU A 814 -1.95 -7.38 -25.70
CA LEU A 814 -2.11 -6.70 -24.42
C LEU A 814 -0.78 -6.65 -23.66
N ASP A 815 -0.25 -5.43 -23.53
CA ASP A 815 0.85 -5.09 -22.61
C ASP A 815 0.58 -5.62 -21.19
N PRO A 816 1.44 -6.49 -20.63
CA PRO A 816 1.26 -7.08 -19.30
C PRO A 816 1.12 -6.06 -18.16
N SER A 817 1.62 -4.82 -18.32
CA SER A 817 1.43 -3.74 -17.34
C SER A 817 -0.04 -3.32 -17.18
N LEU A 818 -0.91 -3.66 -18.13
CA LEU A 818 -2.36 -3.42 -18.04
C LEU A 818 -3.07 -4.38 -17.07
N ILE A 819 -2.45 -5.52 -16.70
CA ILE A 819 -3.01 -6.45 -15.71
C ILE A 819 -2.85 -5.89 -14.29
N ARG A 820 -1.82 -5.06 -14.10
CA ARG A 820 -1.46 -4.38 -12.84
C ARG A 820 -2.60 -3.54 -12.25
N VAL A 821 -3.62 -3.19 -13.04
CA VAL A 821 -4.81 -2.46 -12.54
C VAL A 821 -5.54 -3.19 -11.39
N LYS A 822 -5.37 -4.51 -11.25
CA LYS A 822 -5.84 -5.28 -10.08
C LYS A 822 -5.20 -4.81 -8.76
N LEU A 823 -3.96 -4.33 -8.81
CA LEU A 823 -3.22 -3.77 -7.66
C LEU A 823 -3.51 -2.28 -7.45
N GLY A 824 -4.45 -1.72 -8.22
CA GLY A 824 -4.68 -0.29 -8.31
C GLY A 824 -5.31 0.34 -7.08
N GLY A 825 -4.93 1.59 -6.85
CA GLY A 825 -5.56 2.49 -5.91
C GLY A 825 -5.79 3.87 -6.52
N ILE A 826 -6.21 4.83 -5.71
CA ILE A 826 -6.47 6.21 -6.13
C ILE A 826 -5.18 6.97 -6.46
N HIS A 827 -5.28 8.00 -7.30
CA HIS A 827 -4.28 9.07 -7.32
C HIS A 827 -4.38 9.86 -6.02
N ARG A 828 -3.40 9.75 -5.11
CA ARG A 828 -3.44 10.50 -3.86
C ARG A 828 -3.22 11.99 -4.11
N ALA A 829 -4.08 12.81 -3.53
CA ALA A 829 -3.84 14.24 -3.39
C ALA A 829 -2.75 14.54 -2.33
N GLN A 830 -2.36 13.56 -1.50
CA GLN A 830 -1.25 13.64 -0.55
C GLN A 830 0.00 14.29 -1.19
N PRO A 831 0.55 15.39 -0.62
CA PRO A 831 1.81 15.98 -1.04
C PRO A 831 2.93 14.93 -1.13
N PHE A 832 3.79 15.05 -2.14
CA PHE A 832 4.85 14.06 -2.34
C PHE A 832 6.09 14.42 -1.53
N SER A 833 6.48 13.52 -0.64
CA SER A 833 7.69 13.60 0.21
C SER A 833 9.01 13.35 -0.53
N HIS A 834 8.98 13.11 -1.84
CA HIS A 834 10.08 12.45 -2.55
C HIS A 834 10.44 13.04 -3.91
N TYR A 835 9.80 14.12 -4.36
CA TYR A 835 10.23 14.77 -5.60
C TYR A 835 11.56 15.48 -5.39
N PHE A 836 12.60 14.97 -6.04
CA PHE A 836 13.88 15.64 -6.09
C PHE A 836 13.80 16.80 -7.08
N GLU A 837 13.54 17.99 -6.57
CA GLU A 837 13.56 19.22 -7.34
C GLU A 837 14.99 19.79 -7.37
N ALA A 838 15.47 20.06 -8.59
CA ALA A 838 16.79 20.58 -8.81
C ALA A 838 16.88 22.00 -8.21
N GLY A 839 17.67 22.14 -7.14
CA GLY A 839 17.82 23.38 -6.38
C GLY A 839 17.16 23.39 -4.99
N THR A 840 16.33 22.39 -4.66
CA THR A 840 15.56 22.35 -3.39
C THR A 840 15.80 21.04 -2.60
N TYR A 841 17.08 20.64 -2.53
CA TYR A 841 17.58 19.38 -1.96
C TYR A 841 17.10 19.07 -0.52
N SER A 842 16.77 20.08 0.27
CA SER A 842 16.28 19.95 1.65
C SER A 842 14.92 19.25 1.75
N HIS A 843 14.02 19.49 0.79
CA HIS A 843 12.61 19.05 0.86
C HIS A 843 12.44 17.53 0.71
N TYR A 844 13.47 16.85 0.21
CA TYR A 844 13.56 15.39 0.25
C TYR A 844 13.62 14.86 1.69
N PHE A 845 14.24 15.59 2.62
CA PHE A 845 14.52 15.10 3.98
C PHE A 845 13.53 15.60 5.05
N LEU A 846 12.82 16.68 4.76
CA LEU A 846 11.88 17.33 5.68
C LEU A 846 10.89 18.21 4.89
N ALA A 847 9.62 18.26 5.29
CA ALA A 847 8.61 19.08 4.63
C ALA A 847 8.88 20.60 4.78
N PRO A 848 8.43 21.45 3.83
CA PRO A 848 8.61 22.91 3.91
C PRO A 848 8.05 23.54 5.20
N TRP A 849 6.93 23.01 5.68
CA TRP A 849 6.20 23.53 6.85
C TRP A 849 6.71 23.00 8.20
N ALA A 850 7.71 22.09 8.21
CA ALA A 850 8.05 21.30 9.40
C ALA A 850 8.48 22.11 10.64
N THR A 851 8.90 23.37 10.48
CA THR A 851 9.25 24.26 11.60
C THR A 851 8.08 25.06 12.16
N TRP A 852 6.89 25.01 11.54
CA TRP A 852 5.68 25.75 11.96
C TRP A 852 4.87 25.00 13.02
N SER A 853 3.87 25.65 13.61
CA SER A 853 2.99 25.00 14.58
C SER A 853 2.08 23.96 13.94
N ARG A 854 1.68 22.90 14.67
CA ARG A 854 0.86 21.80 14.13
C ARG A 854 -0.42 22.27 13.38
N PRO A 855 -1.14 23.32 13.83
CA PRO A 855 -2.25 23.89 13.04
C PRO A 855 -1.82 24.45 11.68
N GLU A 856 -0.75 25.25 11.61
CA GLU A 856 -0.23 25.84 10.36
C GLU A 856 0.35 24.77 9.43
N GLN A 857 1.03 23.77 9.99
CA GLN A 857 1.49 22.58 9.25
C GLN A 857 0.31 21.87 8.58
N LYS A 858 -0.80 21.68 9.31
CA LYS A 858 -2.01 21.06 8.78
C LYS A 858 -2.67 21.93 7.72
N GLU A 859 -2.80 23.24 7.94
CA GLU A 859 -3.36 24.18 6.96
C GLU A 859 -2.58 24.14 5.63
N GLU A 860 -1.25 24.19 5.67
CA GLU A 860 -0.42 24.14 4.47
C GLU A 860 -0.47 22.76 3.78
N TYR A 861 -0.51 21.67 4.56
CA TYR A 861 -0.74 20.33 4.03
C TYR A 861 -2.07 20.23 3.27
N GLU A 862 -3.16 20.72 3.88
CA GLU A 862 -4.50 20.72 3.30
C GLU A 862 -4.57 21.64 2.07
N LEU A 863 -3.91 22.80 2.08
CA LEU A 863 -3.77 23.70 0.93
C LEU A 863 -3.10 23.01 -0.27
N MET A 864 -1.97 22.33 -0.05
CA MET A 864 -1.26 21.61 -1.13
C MET A 864 -2.05 20.41 -1.64
N ARG A 865 -2.69 19.66 -0.73
CA ARG A 865 -3.55 18.53 -1.08
C ARG A 865 -4.73 18.99 -1.92
N ASP A 866 -5.48 19.96 -1.44
CA ASP A 866 -6.67 20.49 -2.10
C ASP A 866 -6.32 21.18 -3.43
N GLY A 867 -5.13 21.77 -3.54
CA GLY A 867 -4.57 22.25 -4.81
C GLY A 867 -4.50 21.15 -5.87
N ARG A 868 -4.09 19.93 -5.49
CA ARG A 868 -4.05 18.75 -6.39
C ARG A 868 -5.44 18.17 -6.68
N VAL A 869 -6.39 18.28 -5.73
CA VAL A 869 -7.79 17.92 -5.98
C VAL A 869 -8.39 18.81 -7.07
N LYS A 870 -8.06 20.12 -7.07
CA LYS A 870 -8.55 21.13 -8.03
C LYS A 870 -7.90 21.04 -9.42
N LEU A 871 -6.81 20.31 -9.61
CA LEU A 871 -6.22 20.12 -10.94
C LEU A 871 -7.19 19.33 -11.84
N PRO A 872 -7.29 19.61 -13.15
CA PRO A 872 -8.16 18.85 -14.03
C PRO A 872 -7.62 17.45 -14.35
N ASP A 873 -6.29 17.28 -14.38
CA ASP A 873 -5.59 16.05 -14.73
C ASP A 873 -4.08 16.11 -14.34
N VAL A 874 -3.37 14.98 -14.45
CA VAL A 874 -1.92 14.81 -14.17
C VAL A 874 -1.08 15.73 -15.08
N PRO A 875 -0.29 16.71 -14.56
CA PRO A 875 0.45 17.66 -15.40
C PRO A 875 1.42 17.00 -16.41
N TYR A 876 1.53 17.52 -17.64
CA TYR A 876 2.46 16.96 -18.64
C TYR A 876 3.93 16.97 -18.17
N ALA A 877 4.30 17.91 -17.30
CA ALA A 877 5.65 17.99 -16.73
C ALA A 877 6.05 16.75 -15.90
N SER A 878 5.11 15.87 -15.52
CA SER A 878 5.38 14.57 -14.88
C SER A 878 5.24 13.37 -15.83
N TRP A 879 5.07 13.59 -17.15
CA TRP A 879 5.00 12.51 -18.15
C TRP A 879 6.38 12.06 -18.64
N THR A 880 7.31 13.00 -18.71
CA THR A 880 8.74 12.77 -18.95
C THR A 880 9.44 12.82 -17.60
N GLY A 881 10.12 11.75 -17.19
CA GLY A 881 10.82 11.75 -15.91
C GLY A 881 11.91 12.82 -15.88
N ARG A 882 12.17 13.39 -14.71
CA ARG A 882 12.91 14.67 -14.64
C ARG A 882 14.38 14.59 -15.09
N PHE A 883 14.89 13.38 -15.28
CA PHE A 883 16.26 13.07 -15.70
C PHE A 883 16.35 12.13 -16.92
N SER A 884 15.37 12.12 -17.83
CA SER A 884 15.45 11.29 -19.06
C SER A 884 16.67 11.66 -19.92
N SER A 885 17.48 10.67 -20.32
CA SER A 885 18.24 10.75 -21.56
C SER A 885 17.33 10.27 -22.70
N SER A 886 17.24 11.07 -23.77
CA SER A 886 16.32 10.83 -24.89
C SER A 886 16.54 9.46 -25.55
N GLY A 887 15.51 8.60 -25.63
CA GLY A 887 15.63 7.33 -26.35
C GLY A 887 14.41 6.40 -26.43
N GLY A 888 13.40 6.53 -25.56
CA GLY A 888 12.24 5.63 -25.57
C GLY A 888 11.07 6.11 -26.45
N THR A 889 10.82 5.44 -27.58
CA THR A 889 9.54 5.57 -28.29
C THR A 889 8.43 4.84 -27.54
N PRO A 890 7.28 5.48 -27.23
CA PRO A 890 6.15 4.79 -26.63
C PRO A 890 5.38 3.99 -27.68
N ASP A 891 5.25 2.68 -27.47
CA ASP A 891 4.51 1.80 -28.38
C ASP A 891 3.01 2.15 -28.45
N SER A 892 2.42 1.89 -29.63
CA SER A 892 1.01 2.17 -29.92
C SER A 892 0.11 1.00 -29.50
N TYR A 893 -0.91 1.28 -28.69
CA TYR A 893 -1.80 0.29 -28.11
C TYR A 893 -2.98 -0.03 -29.04
N GLY A 894 -2.97 -1.22 -29.66
CA GLY A 894 -4.12 -1.80 -30.34
C GLY A 894 -4.98 -2.69 -29.43
N GLY A 895 -6.16 -3.07 -29.90
CA GLY A 895 -6.91 -4.23 -29.37
C GLY A 895 -8.15 -3.96 -28.50
N PHE A 896 -8.34 -2.76 -27.93
CA PHE A 896 -9.60 -2.42 -27.22
C PHE A 896 -10.66 -1.89 -28.18
N GLY A 897 -11.09 -2.74 -29.12
CA GLY A 897 -12.37 -2.56 -29.81
C GLY A 897 -13.51 -2.97 -28.88
N GLY A 898 -14.58 -2.16 -28.84
CA GLY A 898 -15.90 -2.70 -28.53
C GLY A 898 -16.35 -3.65 -29.65
N THR A 899 -17.48 -4.34 -29.49
CA THR A 899 -18.10 -5.13 -30.58
C THR A 899 -18.18 -4.31 -31.86
N ASP A 900 -17.42 -4.69 -32.89
CA ASP A 900 -17.37 -3.97 -34.16
C ASP A 900 -18.78 -3.89 -34.75
N PHE A 901 -19.30 -2.67 -34.89
CA PHE A 901 -20.54 -2.45 -35.61
C PHE A 901 -20.26 -2.76 -37.08
N VAL A 902 -20.78 -3.89 -37.57
CA VAL A 902 -20.52 -4.41 -38.92
C VAL A 902 -20.86 -3.33 -39.94
N GLY A 903 -19.84 -2.90 -40.69
CA GLY A 903 -19.94 -1.72 -41.53
C GLY A 903 -20.91 -1.88 -42.70
N THR A 904 -21.82 -0.92 -42.86
CA THR A 904 -22.41 -0.57 -44.15
C THR A 904 -22.24 0.93 -44.39
N ASN A 905 -22.31 1.36 -45.65
CA ASN A 905 -21.77 2.65 -46.08
C ASN A 905 -22.83 3.77 -46.16
N SER A 906 -22.31 5.01 -46.14
CA SER A 906 -22.93 6.27 -46.59
C SER A 906 -23.73 7.10 -45.56
N ALA A 907 -23.93 8.37 -45.91
CA ALA A 907 -24.18 9.50 -45.00
C ALA A 907 -25.54 9.51 -44.26
N VAL A 908 -26.31 8.43 -44.31
CA VAL A 908 -27.63 8.31 -43.67
C VAL A 908 -27.50 8.15 -42.14
N ASP A 909 -26.40 7.56 -41.67
CA ASP A 909 -26.17 7.24 -40.25
C ASP A 909 -25.99 8.45 -39.32
N ALA A 910 -25.59 9.62 -39.84
CA ALA A 910 -25.44 10.81 -38.99
C ALA A 910 -26.81 11.26 -38.43
N ALA A 911 -27.88 11.10 -39.21
CA ALA A 911 -29.24 11.34 -38.75
C ALA A 911 -29.74 10.23 -37.81
N ALA A 912 -29.40 8.96 -38.08
CA ALA A 912 -29.77 7.84 -37.22
C ALA A 912 -29.10 7.90 -35.83
N LEU A 913 -27.82 8.29 -35.75
CA LEU A 913 -27.15 8.54 -34.46
C LEU A 913 -27.75 9.75 -33.73
N SER A 914 -28.10 10.83 -34.45
CA SER A 914 -28.77 11.98 -33.85
C SER A 914 -30.16 11.63 -33.31
N PHE A 915 -30.89 10.74 -34.00
CA PHE A 915 -32.19 10.26 -33.55
C PHE A 915 -32.06 9.33 -32.34
N ALA A 916 -31.07 8.45 -32.32
CA ALA A 916 -30.74 7.64 -31.14
C ALA A 916 -30.40 8.52 -29.92
N MET A 917 -29.59 9.57 -30.10
CA MET A 917 -29.30 10.54 -29.03
C MET A 917 -30.56 11.25 -28.50
N ALA A 918 -31.49 11.62 -29.39
CA ALA A 918 -32.78 12.21 -28.98
C ALA A 918 -33.65 11.22 -28.17
N SER A 919 -33.68 9.94 -28.55
CA SER A 919 -34.40 8.90 -27.81
C SER A 919 -33.78 8.56 -26.44
N PHE A 920 -32.56 8.99 -26.16
CA PHE A 920 -31.92 8.85 -24.83
C PHE A 920 -32.03 10.10 -23.96
N SER A 921 -32.47 11.24 -24.51
CA SER A 921 -32.68 12.48 -23.74
C SER A 921 -34.07 12.61 -23.11
N ASP A 922 -35.08 11.89 -23.62
CA ASP A 922 -36.49 12.02 -23.20
C ASP A 922 -37.10 10.70 -22.69
N THR A 923 -36.73 10.27 -21.48
CA THR A 923 -37.57 9.40 -20.64
C THR A 923 -37.44 9.74 -19.17
N GLN A 924 -38.22 10.72 -18.70
CA GLN A 924 -38.78 10.62 -17.35
C GLN A 924 -40.00 9.70 -17.44
N PHE A 925 -40.10 8.66 -16.61
CA PHE A 925 -41.31 8.25 -15.86
C PHE A 925 -41.09 6.93 -15.10
N SER A 926 -41.94 6.70 -14.10
CA SER A 926 -41.90 5.64 -13.09
C SER A 926 -42.18 4.22 -13.64
N PRO A 927 -41.85 3.15 -12.90
CA PRO A 927 -41.88 1.79 -13.44
C PRO A 927 -43.31 1.21 -13.48
N VAL A 928 -43.58 0.44 -14.53
CA VAL A 928 -44.69 -0.53 -14.59
C VAL A 928 -44.09 -1.90 -14.88
N GLU A 929 -44.46 -2.89 -14.08
CA GLU A 929 -44.00 -4.27 -14.21
C GLU A 929 -44.81 -5.01 -15.28
N VAL A 930 -44.13 -5.66 -16.23
CA VAL A 930 -44.72 -6.70 -17.10
C VAL A 930 -43.67 -7.78 -17.35
N GLU A 931 -44.02 -9.05 -17.11
CA GLU A 931 -43.15 -10.19 -17.41
C GLU A 931 -43.11 -10.52 -18.91
N PRO A 932 -41.99 -11.10 -19.43
CA PRO A 932 -41.90 -11.50 -20.82
C PRO A 932 -42.48 -12.91 -21.04
N ALA A 933 -43.42 -13.03 -21.98
CA ALA A 933 -43.79 -14.31 -22.59
C ALA A 933 -43.02 -14.50 -23.92
N ASP A 934 -42.69 -15.75 -24.25
CA ASP A 934 -41.85 -16.13 -25.38
C ASP A 934 -42.46 -15.85 -26.76
N ALA A 935 -41.62 -15.46 -27.73
CA ALA A 935 -41.78 -15.84 -29.15
C ALA A 935 -40.47 -15.68 -29.95
N ASP A 936 -40.08 -16.73 -30.66
CA ASP A 936 -39.02 -16.72 -31.66
C ASP A 936 -39.39 -15.89 -32.92
N GLY A 937 -38.36 -15.50 -33.67
CA GLY A 937 -38.40 -15.78 -35.11
C GLY A 937 -38.63 -14.65 -36.12
N ASN A 938 -37.49 -14.13 -36.59
CA ASN A 938 -37.20 -13.91 -38.03
C ASN A 938 -37.60 -12.58 -38.70
N CYS A 939 -36.84 -12.26 -39.75
CA CYS A 939 -36.77 -11.00 -40.46
C CYS A 939 -37.87 -10.85 -41.53
N GLY A 940 -38.35 -9.62 -41.74
CA GLY A 940 -39.20 -9.25 -42.87
C GLY A 940 -39.22 -7.73 -43.08
N GLY A 941 -38.36 -7.21 -43.95
CA GLY A 941 -38.40 -5.80 -44.33
C GLY A 941 -39.59 -5.52 -45.26
N GLY A 942 -40.38 -4.49 -44.95
CA GLY A 942 -41.52 -4.09 -45.77
C GLY A 942 -41.85 -2.61 -45.56
N CYS A 943 -41.40 -1.76 -46.48
CA CYS A 943 -41.82 -0.36 -46.55
C CYS A 943 -43.23 -0.27 -47.16
N GLY A 944 -44.10 0.54 -46.56
CA GLY A 944 -45.48 0.71 -47.04
C GLY A 944 -46.28 1.72 -46.22
N SER A 945 -46.21 3.00 -46.60
CA SER A 945 -47.10 4.03 -46.05
C SER A 945 -48.42 4.05 -46.81
N ALA A 946 -49.55 3.87 -46.13
CA ALA A 946 -50.87 4.28 -46.63
C ALA A 946 -51.93 4.42 -45.51
N ASN A 947 -52.28 5.67 -45.22
CA ASN A 947 -53.65 6.18 -45.12
C ASN A 947 -54.74 5.53 -44.20
N CYS A 948 -55.12 6.32 -43.19
CA CYS A 948 -56.48 6.81 -42.85
C CYS A 948 -57.66 5.87 -42.51
N GLY A 949 -58.40 6.27 -41.46
CA GLY A 949 -59.72 5.76 -41.04
C GLY A 949 -59.64 4.73 -39.92
N GLY A 950 -60.36 4.82 -38.79
CA GLY A 950 -61.38 5.78 -38.36
C GLY A 950 -62.66 5.05 -37.89
N ALA A 951 -63.22 5.43 -36.73
CA ALA A 951 -64.45 4.89 -36.12
C ALA A 951 -64.36 3.40 -35.65
N ASP A 952 -65.10 2.91 -34.64
CA ASP A 952 -65.90 3.57 -33.59
C ASP A 952 -66.21 2.59 -32.42
N CYS A 953 -66.77 3.15 -31.34
CA CYS A 953 -67.80 2.60 -30.41
C CYS A 953 -67.64 1.30 -29.57
N ALA A 954 -68.05 1.47 -28.29
CA ALA A 954 -68.75 0.54 -27.37
C ALA A 954 -68.02 -0.74 -26.87
N GLY A 955 -68.31 -1.28 -25.68
CA GLY A 955 -69.15 -0.87 -24.52
C GLY A 955 -68.54 -1.50 -23.24
N ASP A 956 -68.68 -0.93 -22.04
CA ASP A 956 -69.85 -0.98 -21.13
C ASP A 956 -69.95 -2.29 -20.32
N ASP A 957 -70.65 -2.24 -19.17
CA ASP A 957 -70.75 -3.23 -18.07
C ASP A 957 -69.46 -3.43 -17.20
N GLY A 958 -69.54 -3.53 -15.87
CA GLY A 958 -70.70 -3.38 -14.98
C GLY A 958 -70.54 -4.07 -13.61
N GLY A 959 -70.89 -3.34 -12.54
CA GLY A 959 -71.17 -3.84 -11.17
C GLY A 959 -69.98 -4.21 -10.27
N ASP A 960 -70.11 -4.27 -8.95
CA ASP A 960 -70.95 -3.59 -7.93
C ASP A 960 -70.57 -4.21 -6.56
N ASP A 961 -70.94 -3.56 -5.46
CA ASP A 961 -70.97 -4.06 -4.06
C ASP A 961 -69.66 -4.55 -3.38
N GLY A 962 -69.39 -4.23 -2.10
CA GLY A 962 -70.10 -3.33 -1.18
C GLY A 962 -69.64 -3.43 0.29
N GLY A 963 -69.79 -2.32 1.03
CA GLY A 963 -69.79 -2.21 2.52
C GLY A 963 -68.50 -2.53 3.30
N ASP A 964 -68.35 -2.14 4.58
CA ASP A 964 -68.94 -1.07 5.40
C ASP A 964 -68.17 -1.04 6.75
N GLY A 965 -68.02 0.11 7.44
CA GLY A 965 -67.41 0.12 8.79
C GLY A 965 -66.85 1.46 9.29
N ASP A 966 -67.64 2.17 10.11
CA ASP A 966 -67.41 3.54 10.62
C ASP A 966 -66.37 3.75 11.75
N GLY A 967 -65.96 5.03 11.91
CA GLY A 967 -65.42 5.65 13.13
C GLY A 967 -64.03 6.28 12.91
N GLY A 968 -63.80 7.60 12.86
CA GLY A 968 -64.49 8.74 13.50
C GLY A 968 -63.69 9.19 14.74
N GLY A 969 -63.12 10.39 14.84
CA GLY A 969 -63.07 11.55 13.92
C GLY A 969 -62.11 12.66 14.43
N ASP A 970 -62.16 13.83 13.78
CA ASP A 970 -61.73 15.20 14.18
C ASP A 970 -60.45 15.42 15.01
N GLY A 971 -59.53 16.34 14.67
CA GLY A 971 -59.38 17.33 13.59
C GLY A 971 -57.97 17.95 13.70
N GLY A 972 -57.54 19.01 13.00
CA GLY A 972 -58.16 19.86 11.98
C GLY A 972 -57.25 21.09 11.74
N GLY A 973 -57.11 21.51 10.47
CA GLY A 973 -56.31 22.68 10.04
C GLY A 973 -54.83 22.37 9.72
N GLY A 974 -54.26 22.78 8.57
CA GLY A 974 -54.79 23.50 7.41
C GLY A 974 -53.85 24.64 6.95
N GLY A 975 -53.68 24.82 5.63
CA GLY A 975 -52.82 25.85 5.02
C GLY A 975 -51.41 25.32 4.68
N ASP A 976 -51.10 24.76 3.51
CA ASP A 976 -51.28 25.16 2.09
C ASP A 976 -50.28 26.18 1.54
N GLY A 977 -49.80 25.90 0.32
CA GLY A 977 -49.10 26.85 -0.58
C GLY A 977 -47.57 26.82 -0.52
N GLY A 978 -46.82 26.47 -1.57
CA GLY A 978 -47.18 26.02 -2.92
C GLY A 978 -46.44 26.81 -4.02
N GLY A 979 -45.89 26.11 -5.02
CA GLY A 979 -45.19 26.68 -6.18
C GLY A 979 -43.73 27.12 -5.90
N GLY A 980 -42.76 26.96 -6.80
CA GLY A 980 -42.81 26.59 -8.21
C GLY A 980 -42.28 27.73 -9.08
N GLY A 981 -41.28 27.48 -9.93
CA GLY A 981 -40.72 28.51 -10.82
C GLY A 981 -39.36 28.14 -11.42
N ASP A 982 -39.36 27.81 -12.71
CA ASP A 982 -38.19 27.62 -13.55
C ASP A 982 -37.42 28.92 -13.83
N GLY A 983 -36.22 28.78 -14.41
CA GLY A 983 -35.83 29.69 -15.49
C GLY A 983 -34.42 30.25 -15.48
N GLY A 984 -33.65 29.87 -16.52
CA GLY A 984 -32.95 30.86 -17.34
C GLY A 984 -31.59 31.36 -16.89
N GLY A 985 -30.56 31.00 -17.67
CA GLY A 985 -29.19 31.50 -17.53
C GLY A 985 -28.96 32.96 -17.93
N GLY A 986 -27.70 33.38 -17.84
CA GLY A 986 -27.25 34.71 -18.27
C GLY A 986 -25.96 35.11 -17.59
N GLY A 987 -24.84 35.03 -18.32
CA GLY A 987 -23.52 35.37 -17.80
C GLY A 987 -23.28 36.87 -17.59
N GLY A 988 -22.11 37.19 -17.02
CA GLY A 988 -21.46 38.48 -17.22
C GLY A 988 -21.00 39.22 -15.97
N GLY A 989 -19.70 39.10 -15.69
CA GLY A 989 -18.83 40.28 -15.49
C GLY A 989 -19.04 41.21 -14.29
N GLY A 990 -18.18 41.05 -13.28
CA GLY A 990 -17.35 42.14 -12.71
C GLY A 990 -18.01 43.28 -11.92
N GLY A 991 -17.53 43.54 -10.71
CA GLY A 991 -17.95 44.74 -9.95
C GLY A 991 -17.42 44.78 -8.52
N CYS A 992 -16.38 45.59 -8.33
CA CYS A 992 -15.66 45.80 -7.07
C CYS A 992 -16.46 46.50 -5.96
N GLY A 993 -16.19 46.16 -4.69
CA GLY A 993 -16.52 46.96 -3.49
C GLY A 993 -17.93 46.74 -2.90
N GLY A 994 -18.15 46.87 -1.58
CA GLY A 994 -17.20 47.10 -0.48
C GLY A 994 -17.93 47.48 0.84
N CYS A 995 -17.28 47.21 1.98
CA CYS A 995 -17.51 47.82 3.31
C CYS A 995 -18.84 47.62 4.08
N GLY A 996 -18.73 47.07 5.29
CA GLY A 996 -19.65 47.26 6.44
C GLY A 996 -20.90 46.36 6.46
N GLY A 997 -21.43 45.94 7.62
CA GLY A 997 -21.00 46.16 9.01
C GLY A 997 -22.20 46.13 9.97
N CYS A 998 -22.05 45.46 11.13
CA CYS A 998 -23.09 45.25 12.16
C CYS A 998 -24.29 44.37 11.68
N GLY A 999 -25.01 43.65 12.54
CA GLY A 999 -24.89 43.47 13.99
C GLY A 999 -26.25 43.08 14.57
N GLY A 1000 -26.33 41.90 15.20
CA GLY A 1000 -27.54 41.31 15.78
C GLY A 1000 -27.21 39.95 16.36
#